data_AF-A0A840NWR6-F1
#
_entry.id   AF-A0A840NWR6-F1
#
_cell.length_a   1.000
_cell.length_b   1.000
_cell.length_c   1.000
_cell.angle_alpha   90.00
_cell.angle_beta   90.00
_cell.angle_gamma   90.00
#
_symmetry.space_group_name_H-M   'P 1'
#
loop_
_entity.id
_entity.type
_entity.pdbx_description
1 polymer ?
#
loop_
_entity_poly.entity_id
_entity_poly.type
_entity_poly.pdbx_seq_one_letter_code
_entity_poly.pdbx_strand_id
1 'polypeptide(L)'
;MSSPRLLNNRYEIGDTLGYGGMSEVHGGRDIRLGRDVAVKVLRADLARDPTFQLRFRREAQNAAALNHPAIVAVYDTGETDTEDDQLPYIVMEYVDGRTLRDIVKSEGPLPPRRAMEVMADASAALDFSHRHGIVHRDVKPANIMITRSGAVKVMDFGIARALADGQAAVTQTAAVIGTAQYLSPEQARGESVDARSDVYAAGCVLFELLTSEPPFTGDSPVAVAYQHVREDPRKPSDVNSTVPASLDAVVLKALSKNPANRYQSAAEMRADLVRVLSGQRPKAPMIMSEEDRTAMMAPPAATEVFSPGRHRSPDRHTGTTSAVAIDDDDGRRRRSWLIALVTLACVGVFILVAWLATAMFAGPEQPQKTPVPQLEGMTTSAARSQLTESQWLFDVTQCESTAEKVGTVVKVTPPPGTQVVKKNQRLTVCEGGGPAFVPVPDLYGKDKSEASTMLRDLGLVLGLDDQETEVEDSNLVGKIVDWDSKGDSAARGTTINVTVGKEIAKSQVPDVRSLSYDQAKSNLEAAGFKVKREERDSDQEANTVLEQSPAAGESVRKGSEITLVVSNGAQLTMPSLTGKSKDEAEKALKQMGWNGSIQEQETETDDLSKDDKVIGSSPAEGQKIGKNQTVTLQIGKYDSNPSTSNPPTSDGLFPPFG
;
A
#
# COMPACT_ATOMS: atom_id res chain seq x y z
N MET A 1 26.37 -37.24 6.73
CA MET A 1 26.57 -35.84 7.12
C MET A 1 26.47 -35.01 5.85
N SER A 2 25.50 -34.11 5.76
CA SER A 2 25.51 -33.06 4.75
C SER A 2 26.60 -32.06 5.10
N SER A 3 27.32 -31.54 4.10
CA SER A 3 28.23 -30.41 4.32
C SER A 3 27.43 -29.19 4.77
N PRO A 4 27.90 -28.41 5.76
CA PRO A 4 27.19 -27.22 6.21
C PRO A 4 27.08 -26.20 5.08
N ARG A 5 25.90 -25.58 4.92
CA ARG A 5 25.68 -24.57 3.88
C ARG A 5 26.32 -23.27 4.33
N LEU A 6 27.42 -22.88 3.68
CA LEU A 6 28.22 -21.70 4.03
C LEU A 6 27.88 -20.53 3.10
N LEU A 7 27.24 -19.48 3.61
CA LEU A 7 26.94 -18.29 2.81
C LEU A 7 28.14 -17.33 2.80
N ASN A 8 28.50 -16.83 1.60
CA ASN A 8 29.58 -15.86 1.36
C ASN A 8 30.90 -16.20 2.11
N ASN A 9 31.24 -17.50 2.16
CA ASN A 9 32.39 -18.06 2.86
C ASN A 9 32.56 -17.61 4.34
N ARG A 10 31.47 -17.21 5.02
CA ARG A 10 31.50 -16.63 6.37
C ARG A 10 30.39 -17.11 7.31
N TYR A 11 29.19 -17.34 6.80
CA TYR A 11 28.02 -17.65 7.63
C TYR A 11 27.65 -19.12 7.48
N GLU A 12 28.03 -19.92 8.48
CA GLU A 12 27.69 -21.33 8.54
C GLU A 12 26.23 -21.48 8.97
N ILE A 13 25.38 -22.02 8.10
CA ILE A 13 23.94 -22.16 8.35
C ILE A 13 23.65 -23.52 9.00
N GLY A 14 22.97 -23.47 10.15
CA GLY A 14 22.45 -24.62 10.88
C GLY A 14 20.92 -24.74 10.78
N ASP A 15 20.29 -25.16 11.87
CA ASP A 15 18.86 -25.49 11.91
C ASP A 15 17.93 -24.29 11.64
N THR A 16 16.79 -24.55 11.00
CA THR A 16 15.72 -23.56 10.79
C THR A 16 15.03 -23.22 12.13
N LEU A 17 15.04 -21.93 12.49
CA LEU A 17 14.38 -21.39 13.68
C LEU A 17 12.90 -21.09 13.44
N GLY A 18 12.52 -20.74 12.21
CA GLY A 18 11.13 -20.46 11.86
C GLY A 18 10.88 -20.09 10.40
N TYR A 19 9.60 -20.11 10.03
CA TYR A 19 9.12 -19.78 8.69
C TYR A 19 8.21 -18.54 8.73
N GLY A 20 8.56 -17.52 7.96
CA GLY A 20 7.75 -16.33 7.73
C GLY A 20 6.97 -16.42 6.42
N GLY A 21 6.12 -15.42 6.15
CA GLY A 21 5.32 -15.37 4.92
C GLY A 21 6.16 -15.27 3.63
N MET A 22 7.34 -14.63 3.70
CA MET A 22 8.23 -14.44 2.56
C MET A 22 9.64 -15.04 2.71
N SER A 23 10.03 -15.43 3.92
CA SER A 23 11.42 -15.75 4.26
C SER A 23 11.52 -16.89 5.27
N GLU A 24 12.60 -17.65 5.20
CA GLU A 24 12.97 -18.64 6.23
C GLU A 24 14.03 -18.02 7.14
N VAL A 25 14.05 -18.41 8.43
CA VAL A 25 15.04 -17.93 9.39
C VAL A 25 15.79 -19.13 9.96
N HIS A 26 17.12 -19.14 9.82
CA HIS A 26 18.00 -20.17 10.32
C HIS A 26 18.90 -19.65 11.44
N GLY A 27 19.32 -20.53 12.34
CA GLY A 27 20.47 -20.29 13.21
C GLY A 27 21.75 -20.46 12.42
N GLY A 28 22.80 -19.73 12.80
CA GLY A 28 24.10 -19.87 12.14
C GLY A 28 25.25 -19.27 12.93
N ARG A 29 26.47 -19.47 12.41
CA ARG A 29 27.72 -19.03 13.02
C ARG A 29 28.45 -18.06 12.09
N ASP A 30 28.76 -16.87 12.58
CA ASP A 30 29.68 -15.92 11.91
C ASP A 30 31.12 -16.41 12.19
N ILE A 31 31.66 -17.28 11.33
CA ILE A 31 32.92 -17.99 11.59
C ILE A 31 34.13 -17.04 11.72
N ARG A 32 34.00 -15.82 11.18
CA ARG A 32 35.03 -14.76 11.24
C ARG A 32 35.05 -14.04 12.58
N LEU A 33 33.90 -13.94 13.26
CA LEU A 33 33.78 -13.25 14.56
C LEU A 33 33.50 -14.20 15.73
N GLY A 34 33.28 -15.49 15.48
CA GLY A 34 33.07 -16.50 16.52
C GLY A 34 31.78 -16.34 17.31
N ARG A 35 30.75 -15.74 16.71
CA ARG A 35 29.44 -15.46 17.34
C ARG A 35 28.29 -16.16 16.62
N ASP A 36 27.23 -16.42 17.36
CA ASP A 36 25.97 -16.92 16.81
C ASP A 36 25.16 -15.77 16.18
N VAL A 37 24.47 -16.07 15.09
CA VAL A 37 23.65 -15.15 14.31
C VAL A 37 22.35 -15.84 13.90
N ALA A 38 21.29 -15.05 13.70
CA ALA A 38 20.14 -15.50 12.92
C ALA A 38 20.34 -15.05 11.46
N VAL A 39 20.02 -15.90 10.50
CA VAL A 39 20.10 -15.60 9.07
C VAL A 39 18.72 -15.76 8.46
N LYS A 40 18.14 -14.64 8.05
CA LYS A 40 16.87 -14.57 7.34
C LYS A 40 17.16 -14.66 5.84
N VAL A 41 16.55 -15.61 5.14
CA VAL A 41 16.77 -15.86 3.71
C VAL A 41 15.43 -15.71 2.98
N LEU A 42 15.41 -14.96 1.87
CA LEU A 42 14.21 -14.86 1.04
C LEU A 42 13.91 -16.24 0.40
N ARG A 43 12.66 -16.70 0.47
CA ARG A 43 12.29 -18.01 -0.07
C ARG A 43 12.52 -18.07 -1.59
N ALA A 44 13.01 -19.20 -2.09
CA ALA A 44 13.36 -19.36 -3.49
C ALA A 44 12.17 -19.15 -4.46
N ASP A 45 10.95 -19.53 -4.06
CA ASP A 45 9.74 -19.31 -4.87
C ASP A 45 9.32 -17.83 -4.97
N LEU A 46 9.85 -16.97 -4.11
CA LEU A 46 9.61 -15.51 -4.11
C LEU A 46 10.83 -14.70 -4.54
N ALA A 47 12.03 -15.32 -4.58
CA ALA A 47 13.27 -14.66 -4.97
C ALA A 47 13.28 -14.20 -6.44
N ARG A 48 12.48 -14.83 -7.31
CA ARG A 48 12.29 -14.44 -8.72
C ARG A 48 11.46 -13.17 -8.92
N ASP A 49 10.69 -12.72 -7.93
CA ASP A 49 9.87 -11.50 -8.04
C ASP A 49 10.65 -10.26 -7.55
N PRO A 50 10.95 -9.28 -8.42
CA PRO A 50 11.62 -8.03 -8.04
C PRO A 50 10.90 -7.27 -6.92
N THR A 51 9.58 -7.43 -6.79
CA THR A 51 8.76 -6.84 -5.73
C THR A 51 9.14 -7.40 -4.36
N PHE A 52 9.34 -8.71 -4.24
CA PHE A 52 9.76 -9.33 -2.98
C PHE A 52 11.25 -9.08 -2.70
N GLN A 53 12.12 -9.11 -3.72
CA GLN A 53 13.51 -8.67 -3.56
C GLN A 53 13.61 -7.23 -3.02
N LEU A 54 12.85 -6.29 -3.59
CA LEU A 54 12.88 -4.88 -3.19
C LEU A 54 12.29 -4.67 -1.78
N ARG A 55 11.23 -5.39 -1.41
CA ARG A 55 10.69 -5.40 -0.03
C ARG A 55 11.74 -5.89 0.97
N PHE A 56 12.41 -7.00 0.66
CA PHE A 56 13.44 -7.63 1.50
C PHE A 56 14.69 -6.76 1.67
N ARG A 57 15.20 -6.15 0.58
CA ARG A 57 16.32 -5.19 0.64
C ARG A 57 15.93 -3.92 1.44
N ARG A 58 14.69 -3.42 1.33
CA ARG A 58 14.20 -2.26 2.10
C ARG A 58 14.03 -2.55 3.59
N GLU A 59 13.54 -3.74 3.97
CA GLU A 59 13.51 -4.21 5.36
C GLU A 59 14.91 -4.12 5.99
N ALA A 60 15.90 -4.73 5.31
CA ALA A 60 17.27 -4.77 5.80
C ALA A 60 17.87 -3.36 6.02
N GLN A 61 17.63 -2.45 5.06
CA GLN A 61 18.08 -1.05 5.14
C GLN A 61 17.44 -0.30 6.32
N ASN A 62 16.13 -0.47 6.55
CA ASN A 62 15.44 0.15 7.68
C ASN A 62 15.96 -0.38 9.02
N ALA A 63 16.07 -1.70 9.16
CA ALA A 63 16.51 -2.33 10.40
C ALA A 63 18.01 -2.06 10.71
N ALA A 64 18.87 -1.98 9.69
CA ALA A 64 20.28 -1.64 9.86
C ALA A 64 20.53 -0.19 10.33
N ALA A 65 19.56 0.72 10.15
CA ALA A 65 19.62 2.09 10.66
C ALA A 65 19.32 2.20 12.18
N LEU A 66 18.86 1.11 12.83
CA LEU A 66 18.36 1.11 14.20
C LEU A 66 19.31 0.42 15.18
N ASN A 67 19.92 1.20 16.08
CA ASN A 67 20.76 0.69 17.17
C ASN A 67 20.13 0.98 18.54
N HIS A 68 19.41 0.02 19.09
CA HIS A 68 18.70 0.13 20.37
C HIS A 68 18.68 -1.23 21.09
N PRO A 69 18.90 -1.32 22.42
CA PRO A 69 19.01 -2.60 23.12
C PRO A 69 17.78 -3.50 22.99
N ALA A 70 16.58 -2.93 22.88
CA ALA A 70 15.32 -3.67 22.70
C ALA A 70 14.91 -3.86 21.22
N ILE A 71 15.82 -3.63 20.27
CA ILE A 71 15.64 -3.95 18.84
C ILE A 71 16.64 -5.08 18.49
N VAL A 72 16.24 -5.97 17.57
CA VAL A 72 17.12 -6.98 16.97
C VAL A 72 18.03 -6.31 15.95
N ALA A 73 19.33 -6.27 16.21
CA ALA A 73 20.28 -5.59 15.34
C ALA A 73 20.53 -6.38 14.04
N VAL A 74 20.49 -5.70 12.88
CA VAL A 74 21.05 -6.24 11.63
C VAL A 74 22.56 -6.02 11.62
N TYR A 75 23.30 -7.03 11.18
CA TYR A 75 24.77 -7.05 11.17
C TYR A 75 25.37 -7.03 9.76
N ASP A 76 24.71 -7.65 8.79
CA ASP A 76 25.21 -7.81 7.43
C ASP A 76 24.07 -8.16 6.47
N THR A 77 24.30 -7.97 5.17
CA THR A 77 23.35 -8.31 4.11
C THR A 77 24.11 -8.81 2.90
N GLY A 78 23.59 -9.82 2.21
CA GLY A 78 24.21 -10.28 0.97
C GLY A 78 23.28 -11.11 0.13
N GLU A 79 23.81 -11.61 -0.97
CA GLU A 79 23.15 -12.53 -1.88
C GLU A 79 24.02 -13.79 -2.02
N THR A 80 23.38 -14.94 -2.21
CA THR A 80 24.06 -16.20 -2.52
C THR A 80 23.52 -16.71 -3.84
N ASP A 81 24.41 -17.10 -4.75
CA ASP A 81 24.02 -17.82 -5.95
C ASP A 81 23.49 -19.21 -5.56
N THR A 82 22.55 -19.72 -6.34
CA THR A 82 22.10 -21.11 -6.38
C THR A 82 22.14 -21.60 -7.82
N GLU A 83 21.69 -22.82 -8.11
CA GLU A 83 21.79 -23.39 -9.46
C GLU A 83 20.95 -22.62 -10.51
N ASP A 84 19.87 -21.94 -10.09
CA ASP A 84 19.00 -21.12 -10.96
C ASP A 84 18.97 -19.61 -10.61
N ASP A 85 19.13 -19.21 -9.34
CA ASP A 85 18.78 -17.85 -8.86
C ASP A 85 19.75 -17.29 -7.81
N GLN A 86 19.73 -15.96 -7.63
CA GLN A 86 20.34 -15.29 -6.47
C GLN A 86 19.33 -15.16 -5.32
N LEU A 87 19.65 -15.75 -4.17
CA LEU A 87 18.84 -15.65 -2.95
C LEU A 87 19.43 -14.57 -2.03
N PRO A 88 18.72 -13.45 -1.78
CA PRO A 88 19.13 -12.47 -0.80
C PRO A 88 18.93 -12.97 0.64
N TYR A 89 19.84 -12.59 1.53
CA TYR A 89 19.81 -12.91 2.95
C TYR A 89 20.21 -11.70 3.82
N ILE A 90 19.70 -11.68 5.05
CA ILE A 90 19.97 -10.69 6.10
C ILE A 90 20.55 -11.45 7.29
N VAL A 91 21.69 -11.00 7.80
CA VAL A 91 22.31 -11.52 9.02
C VAL A 91 21.99 -10.59 10.17
N MET A 92 21.43 -11.13 11.24
CA MET A 92 20.95 -10.38 12.39
C MET A 92 21.32 -11.04 13.72
N GLU A 93 21.12 -10.30 14.81
CA GLU A 93 21.31 -10.75 16.19
C GLU A 93 20.53 -12.05 16.49
N TYR A 94 21.23 -13.08 16.97
CA TYR A 94 20.58 -14.30 17.45
C TYR A 94 19.95 -14.05 18.82
N VAL A 95 18.62 -14.14 18.89
CA VAL A 95 17.85 -13.93 20.13
C VAL A 95 17.53 -15.27 20.77
N ASP A 96 18.32 -15.67 21.78
CA ASP A 96 18.01 -16.83 22.61
C ASP A 96 16.83 -16.53 23.56
N GLY A 97 15.62 -16.88 23.10
CA GLY A 97 14.36 -16.50 23.70
C GLY A 97 13.15 -17.12 23.01
N ARG A 98 11.96 -16.56 23.27
CA ARG A 98 10.68 -17.01 22.69
C ARG A 98 9.84 -15.82 22.25
N THR A 99 9.02 -15.97 21.20
CA THR A 99 8.09 -14.92 20.79
C THR A 99 6.95 -14.79 21.80
N LEU A 100 6.33 -13.60 21.90
CA LEU A 100 5.14 -13.42 22.73
C LEU A 100 3.98 -14.32 22.29
N ARG A 101 3.86 -14.60 20.99
CA ARG A 101 2.90 -15.55 20.42
C ARG A 101 3.07 -16.95 21.02
N ASP A 102 4.30 -17.44 21.09
CA ASP A 102 4.60 -18.77 21.59
C ASP A 102 4.41 -18.87 23.10
N ILE A 103 4.65 -17.77 23.83
CA ILE A 103 4.42 -17.66 25.28
C ILE A 103 2.91 -17.70 25.57
N VAL A 104 2.11 -16.81 24.97
CA VAL A 104 0.64 -16.78 25.18
C VAL A 104 0.02 -18.13 24.80
N LYS A 105 0.44 -18.73 23.69
CA LYS A 105 -0.07 -20.04 23.23
C LYS A 105 0.25 -21.20 24.18
N SER A 106 1.30 -21.12 25.00
CA SER A 106 1.69 -22.21 25.93
C SER A 106 1.34 -21.97 27.39
N GLU A 107 1.32 -20.71 27.82
CA GLU A 107 1.19 -20.30 29.24
C GLU A 107 -0.13 -19.57 29.51
N GLY A 108 -0.87 -19.16 28.48
CA GLY A 108 -2.08 -18.35 28.61
C GLY A 108 -1.76 -16.86 28.84
N PRO A 109 -2.63 -16.11 29.55
CA PRO A 109 -2.48 -14.67 29.67
C PRO A 109 -1.36 -14.32 30.64
N LEU A 110 -0.52 -13.35 30.27
CA LEU A 110 0.55 -12.85 31.13
C LEU A 110 -0.06 -12.08 32.32
N PRO A 111 0.52 -12.20 33.53
CA PRO A 111 0.12 -11.37 34.66
C PRO A 111 0.17 -9.88 34.29
N PRO A 112 -0.84 -9.05 34.63
CA PRO A 112 -0.94 -7.67 34.12
C PRO A 112 0.30 -6.80 34.35
N ARG A 113 1.00 -6.98 35.48
CA ARG A 113 2.31 -6.36 35.73
C ARG A 113 3.34 -6.71 34.65
N ARG A 114 3.48 -8.00 34.31
CA ARG A 114 4.47 -8.47 33.33
C ARG A 114 4.11 -8.04 31.92
N ALA A 115 2.81 -8.04 31.56
CA ALA A 115 2.34 -7.51 30.28
C ALA A 115 2.67 -6.02 30.13
N MET A 116 2.46 -5.20 31.17
CA MET A 116 2.83 -3.78 31.16
C MET A 116 4.35 -3.55 31.09
N GLU A 117 5.17 -4.35 31.78
CA GLU A 117 6.64 -4.28 31.69
C GLU A 117 7.11 -4.55 30.25
N VAL A 118 6.67 -5.67 29.67
CA VAL A 118 7.03 -6.08 28.31
C VAL A 118 6.62 -5.03 27.27
N MET A 119 5.38 -4.51 27.38
CA MET A 119 4.89 -3.51 26.44
C MET A 119 5.49 -2.12 26.68
N ALA A 120 5.94 -1.77 27.89
CA ALA A 120 6.68 -0.53 28.12
C ALA A 120 8.06 -0.55 27.43
N ASP A 121 8.74 -1.69 27.37
CA ASP A 121 10.02 -1.81 26.67
C ASP A 121 9.84 -1.95 25.14
N ALA A 122 8.80 -2.68 24.68
CA ALA A 122 8.42 -2.68 23.27
C ALA A 122 8.04 -1.27 22.77
N SER A 123 7.30 -0.49 23.57
CA SER A 123 7.00 0.91 23.25
C SER A 123 8.24 1.82 23.25
N ALA A 124 9.31 1.48 23.98
CA ALA A 124 10.59 2.21 23.88
C ALA A 124 11.30 1.93 22.55
N ALA A 125 11.29 0.68 22.08
CA ALA A 125 11.81 0.31 20.77
C ALA A 125 11.04 0.98 19.62
N LEU A 126 9.70 1.03 19.71
CA LEU A 126 8.86 1.73 18.74
C LEU A 126 9.13 3.24 18.73
N ASP A 127 9.18 3.91 19.89
CA ASP A 127 9.53 5.33 20.02
C ASP A 127 10.92 5.65 19.43
N PHE A 128 11.91 4.80 19.68
CA PHE A 128 13.23 4.93 19.07
C PHE A 128 13.16 4.86 17.54
N SER A 129 12.43 3.89 16.98
CA SER A 129 12.22 3.75 15.53
C SER A 129 11.49 4.96 14.92
N HIS A 130 10.42 5.43 15.57
CA HIS A 130 9.62 6.57 15.12
C HIS A 130 10.44 7.87 15.02
N ARG A 131 11.39 8.08 15.95
CA ARG A 131 12.32 9.23 15.92
C ARG A 131 13.32 9.20 14.76
N HIS A 132 13.58 8.01 14.20
CA HIS A 132 14.39 7.83 13.00
C HIS A 132 13.54 7.81 11.71
N GLY A 133 12.24 8.15 11.79
CA GLY A 133 11.31 8.17 10.66
C GLY A 133 10.79 6.80 10.22
N ILE A 134 11.14 5.73 10.94
CA ILE A 134 10.79 4.35 10.59
C ILE A 134 9.57 3.92 11.40
N VAL A 135 8.47 3.61 10.71
CA VAL A 135 7.25 3.00 11.27
C VAL A 135 7.33 1.48 11.05
N HIS A 136 7.04 0.68 12.08
CA HIS A 136 7.20 -0.78 12.04
C HIS A 136 6.14 -1.45 11.16
N ARG A 137 4.88 -0.99 11.24
CA ARG A 137 3.71 -1.37 10.41
C ARG A 137 3.23 -2.83 10.53
N ASP A 138 3.90 -3.65 11.33
CA ASP A 138 3.62 -5.09 11.51
C ASP A 138 3.84 -5.50 12.98
N VAL A 139 3.41 -4.66 13.93
CA VAL A 139 3.53 -4.93 15.37
C VAL A 139 2.55 -6.03 15.77
N LYS A 140 3.07 -7.21 16.14
CA LYS A 140 2.28 -8.40 16.52
C LYS A 140 3.10 -9.30 17.47
N PRO A 141 2.47 -10.26 18.19
CA PRO A 141 3.17 -11.07 19.19
C PRO A 141 4.27 -11.99 18.62
N ALA A 142 4.27 -12.24 17.30
CA ALA A 142 5.34 -12.97 16.62
C ALA A 142 6.63 -12.14 16.42
N ASN A 143 6.51 -10.81 16.30
CA ASN A 143 7.63 -9.90 16.00
C ASN A 143 8.24 -9.28 17.27
N ILE A 144 7.88 -9.81 18.44
CA ILE A 144 8.41 -9.41 19.74
C ILE A 144 8.82 -10.68 20.49
N MET A 145 10.06 -10.72 20.98
CA MET A 145 10.62 -11.81 21.77
C MET A 145 10.97 -11.38 23.18
N ILE A 146 10.99 -12.35 24.09
CA ILE A 146 11.61 -12.24 25.42
C ILE A 146 12.81 -13.20 25.48
N THR A 147 13.98 -12.69 25.84
CA THR A 147 15.21 -13.49 26.03
C THR A 147 15.12 -14.39 27.27
N ARG A 148 16.01 -15.39 27.41
CA ARG A 148 16.16 -16.13 28.67
C ARG A 148 16.52 -15.24 29.88
N SER A 149 17.10 -14.06 29.65
CA SER A 149 17.37 -13.03 30.67
C SER A 149 16.18 -12.09 30.95
N GLY A 150 15.03 -12.29 30.30
CA GLY A 150 13.80 -11.52 30.51
C GLY A 150 13.73 -10.17 29.78
N ALA A 151 14.70 -9.86 28.93
CA ALA A 151 14.75 -8.64 28.14
C ALA A 151 13.89 -8.74 26.88
N VAL A 152 13.29 -7.63 26.45
CA VAL A 152 12.43 -7.56 25.26
C VAL A 152 13.27 -7.26 24.01
N LYS A 153 12.93 -7.90 22.89
CA LYS A 153 13.50 -7.67 21.56
C LYS A 153 12.40 -7.56 20.50
N VAL A 154 12.34 -6.43 19.80
CA VAL A 154 11.44 -6.21 18.66
C VAL A 154 12.22 -6.42 17.34
N MET A 155 11.61 -7.08 16.37
CA MET A 155 12.21 -7.45 15.07
C MET A 155 11.32 -7.02 13.89
N ASP A 156 11.75 -7.31 12.64
CA ASP A 156 10.91 -7.19 11.44
C ASP A 156 10.38 -5.76 11.17
N PHE A 157 11.20 -4.75 11.49
CA PHE A 157 10.90 -3.33 11.24
C PHE A 157 10.79 -3.02 9.74
N GLY A 158 9.59 -2.62 9.28
CA GLY A 158 9.39 -2.01 7.96
C GLY A 158 9.07 -2.96 6.80
N ILE A 159 8.71 -4.23 7.08
CA ILE A 159 8.31 -5.20 6.04
C ILE A 159 6.99 -4.80 5.35
N ALA A 160 6.03 -4.29 6.11
CA ALA A 160 4.67 -4.09 5.64
C ALA A 160 4.48 -2.75 4.90
N ARG A 161 3.85 -2.83 3.72
CA ARG A 161 3.26 -1.68 2.97
C ARG A 161 4.28 -0.60 2.56
N ALA A 162 5.41 -1.02 1.99
CA ALA A 162 6.46 -0.13 1.48
C ALA A 162 6.10 0.60 0.17
N LEU A 163 5.12 1.52 0.24
CA LEU A 163 4.86 2.59 -0.73
C LEU A 163 4.80 2.14 -2.21
N ALA A 164 3.90 1.19 -2.46
CA ALA A 164 3.25 1.01 -3.75
C ALA A 164 1.73 1.10 -3.46
N ASP A 165 1.20 2.29 -3.68
CA ASP A 165 -0.17 2.81 -3.62
C ASP A 165 -1.16 2.35 -2.52
N GLY A 166 -2.00 3.32 -2.10
CA GLY A 166 -2.85 3.25 -0.89
C GLY A 166 -4.07 2.33 -0.95
N GLN A 167 -3.98 1.18 -1.63
CA GLN A 167 -5.11 0.24 -1.77
C GLN A 167 -4.77 -1.25 -1.58
N ALA A 168 -3.50 -1.63 -1.39
CA ALA A 168 -3.09 -3.04 -1.18
C ALA A 168 -3.51 -3.63 0.20
N ALA A 169 -4.63 -3.16 0.75
CA ALA A 169 -5.30 -3.57 1.99
C ALA A 169 -5.24 -5.08 2.28
N VAL A 170 -6.04 -5.81 1.48
CA VAL A 170 -6.60 -7.13 1.86
C VAL A 170 -6.58 -8.13 0.68
N THR A 171 -6.18 -7.69 -0.52
CA THR A 171 -6.49 -8.37 -1.80
C THR A 171 -5.41 -9.29 -2.38
N GLN A 172 -4.21 -9.37 -1.81
CA GLN A 172 -3.18 -10.34 -2.24
C GLN A 172 -3.31 -11.68 -1.49
N THR A 173 -4.26 -12.50 -1.96
CA THR A 173 -4.81 -13.71 -1.32
C THR A 173 -3.89 -14.94 -1.37
N ALA A 174 -2.63 -14.82 -0.94
CA ALA A 174 -1.66 -15.93 -0.94
C ALA A 174 -0.86 -16.12 0.36
N ALA A 175 -0.70 -15.10 1.21
CA ALA A 175 0.22 -15.16 2.36
C ALA A 175 -0.34 -14.67 3.72
N VAL A 176 -1.62 -14.23 3.78
CA VAL A 176 -2.13 -13.41 4.89
C VAL A 176 -3.30 -14.08 5.63
N ILE A 177 -3.01 -15.17 6.35
CA ILE A 177 -3.99 -15.85 7.23
C ILE A 177 -3.86 -15.40 8.70
N GLY A 178 -2.78 -14.71 9.10
CA GLY A 178 -2.53 -14.28 10.49
C GLY A 178 -2.41 -12.78 10.77
N THR A 179 -2.16 -11.92 9.76
CA THR A 179 -1.78 -10.52 10.02
C THR A 179 -2.96 -9.58 10.31
N ALA A 180 -4.19 -9.97 9.95
CA ALA A 180 -5.36 -9.08 10.02
C ALA A 180 -5.72 -8.62 11.46
N GLN A 181 -5.42 -9.45 12.47
CA GLN A 181 -5.76 -9.26 13.89
C GLN A 181 -5.06 -8.08 14.59
N TYR A 182 -4.09 -7.45 13.92
CA TYR A 182 -3.29 -6.34 14.45
C TYR A 182 -3.27 -5.12 13.53
N LEU A 183 -4.07 -5.14 12.44
CA LEU A 183 -4.12 -4.03 11.49
C LEU A 183 -4.77 -2.81 12.16
N SER A 184 -4.18 -1.64 11.96
CA SER A 184 -4.82 -0.40 12.37
C SER A 184 -6.04 -0.06 11.48
N PRO A 185 -7.02 0.71 11.98
CA PRO A 185 -8.22 1.10 11.22
C PRO A 185 -7.90 1.83 9.92
N GLU A 186 -6.81 2.61 9.88
CA GLU A 186 -6.30 3.29 8.69
C GLU A 186 -5.59 2.30 7.73
N GLN A 187 -4.77 1.37 8.23
CA GLN A 187 -4.20 0.30 7.40
C GLN A 187 -5.29 -0.55 6.74
N ALA A 188 -6.36 -0.89 7.47
CA ALA A 188 -7.50 -1.65 6.95
C ALA A 188 -8.30 -0.90 5.85
N ARG A 189 -8.23 0.44 5.84
CA ARG A 189 -8.85 1.32 4.81
C ARG A 189 -7.90 1.70 3.67
N GLY A 190 -6.62 1.35 3.73
CA GLY A 190 -5.59 1.78 2.77
C GLY A 190 -5.09 3.22 2.99
N GLU A 191 -5.53 3.88 4.07
CA GLU A 191 -5.15 5.24 4.43
C GLU A 191 -3.66 5.35 4.83
N SER A 192 -3.15 6.58 4.95
CA SER A 192 -1.77 6.85 5.32
C SER A 192 -1.43 6.30 6.72
N VAL A 193 -0.29 5.61 6.81
CA VAL A 193 0.14 4.85 8.00
C VAL A 193 1.27 5.61 8.71
N ASP A 194 1.06 5.98 9.97
CA ASP A 194 2.02 6.72 10.80
C ASP A 194 2.33 6.01 12.14
N ALA A 195 3.12 6.65 13.01
CA ALA A 195 3.51 6.12 14.32
C ALA A 195 2.32 5.67 15.20
N ARG A 196 1.15 6.28 15.02
CA ARG A 196 -0.09 5.99 15.78
C ARG A 196 -0.77 4.71 15.30
N SER A 197 -0.39 4.20 14.12
CA SER A 197 -0.76 2.85 13.66
C SER A 197 -0.03 1.78 14.46
N ASP A 198 1.27 1.96 14.72
CA ASP A 198 2.04 1.07 15.59
C ASP A 198 1.55 1.12 17.05
N VAL A 199 1.14 2.31 17.54
CA VAL A 199 0.47 2.46 18.85
C VAL A 199 -0.82 1.64 18.94
N TYR A 200 -1.63 1.65 17.88
CA TYR A 200 -2.87 0.85 17.84
C TYR A 200 -2.57 -0.65 17.86
N ALA A 201 -1.63 -1.10 17.02
CA ALA A 201 -1.23 -2.50 16.95
C ALA A 201 -0.55 -2.98 18.26
N ALA A 202 0.23 -2.13 18.93
CA ALA A 202 0.71 -2.37 20.29
C ALA A 202 -0.44 -2.46 21.32
N GLY A 203 -1.54 -1.74 21.11
CA GLY A 203 -2.80 -1.92 21.85
C GLY A 203 -3.43 -3.30 21.62
N CYS A 204 -3.43 -3.81 20.38
CA CYS A 204 -3.90 -5.17 20.07
C CYS A 204 -3.05 -6.24 20.77
N VAL A 205 -1.71 -6.11 20.69
CA VAL A 205 -0.78 -7.00 21.40
C VAL A 205 -1.02 -6.95 22.91
N LEU A 206 -1.11 -5.76 23.51
CA LEU A 206 -1.34 -5.62 24.95
C LEU A 206 -2.69 -6.20 25.38
N PHE A 207 -3.73 -6.11 24.55
CA PHE A 207 -5.00 -6.80 24.80
C PHE A 207 -4.80 -8.32 24.86
N GLU A 208 -4.21 -8.92 23.82
CA GLU A 208 -3.98 -10.37 23.74
C GLU A 208 -3.07 -10.90 24.86
N LEU A 209 -2.03 -10.17 25.26
CA LEU A 209 -1.19 -10.54 26.41
C LEU A 209 -2.00 -10.64 27.71
N LEU A 210 -3.12 -9.94 27.84
CA LEU A 210 -3.97 -9.93 29.03
C LEU A 210 -5.13 -10.93 28.95
N THR A 211 -5.54 -11.36 27.76
CA THR A 211 -6.78 -12.16 27.54
C THR A 211 -6.54 -13.52 26.86
N SER A 212 -5.38 -13.75 26.24
CA SER A 212 -5.09 -14.84 25.28
C SER A 212 -5.88 -14.81 23.97
N GLU A 213 -6.65 -13.75 23.69
CA GLU A 213 -7.37 -13.54 22.42
C GLU A 213 -7.05 -12.14 21.89
N PRO A 214 -6.80 -11.93 20.58
CA PRO A 214 -6.77 -10.58 20.02
C PRO A 214 -8.14 -9.89 20.18
N PRO A 215 -8.21 -8.55 20.13
CA PRO A 215 -9.46 -7.82 20.39
C PRO A 215 -10.58 -8.11 19.37
N PHE A 216 -10.21 -8.63 18.20
CA PHE A 216 -11.11 -8.88 17.06
C PHE A 216 -10.79 -10.23 16.40
N THR A 217 -11.83 -11.00 16.10
CA THR A 217 -11.76 -12.37 15.56
C THR A 217 -12.94 -12.65 14.62
N GLY A 218 -12.72 -13.47 13.60
CA GLY A 218 -13.76 -13.85 12.63
C GLY A 218 -13.22 -14.74 11.51
N ASP A 219 -14.14 -15.36 10.76
CA ASP A 219 -13.86 -16.45 9.81
C ASP A 219 -13.08 -16.02 8.54
N SER A 220 -12.78 -14.73 8.38
CA SER A 220 -11.95 -14.22 7.28
C SER A 220 -11.14 -12.99 7.68
N PRO A 221 -9.97 -12.75 7.03
CA PRO A 221 -9.21 -11.51 7.20
C PRO A 221 -10.03 -10.24 6.90
N VAL A 222 -11.00 -10.32 5.99
CA VAL A 222 -11.91 -9.22 5.63
C VAL A 222 -12.84 -8.87 6.79
N ALA A 223 -13.40 -9.87 7.48
CA ALA A 223 -14.26 -9.67 8.63
C ALA A 223 -13.50 -9.02 9.80
N VAL A 224 -12.29 -9.52 10.10
CA VAL A 224 -11.44 -8.94 11.15
C VAL A 224 -11.04 -7.49 10.82
N ALA A 225 -10.70 -7.20 9.55
CA ALA A 225 -10.44 -5.83 9.10
C ALA A 225 -11.67 -4.91 9.24
N TYR A 226 -12.88 -5.41 8.97
CA TYR A 226 -14.12 -4.66 9.19
C TYR A 226 -14.33 -4.33 10.68
N GLN A 227 -14.12 -5.30 11.58
CA GLN A 227 -14.20 -5.09 13.03
C GLN A 227 -13.19 -4.02 13.51
N HIS A 228 -11.94 -4.08 13.04
CA HIS A 228 -10.95 -3.03 13.30
C HIS A 228 -11.43 -1.63 12.85
N VAL A 229 -12.17 -1.50 11.75
CA VAL A 229 -12.72 -0.22 11.28
C VAL A 229 -14.00 0.21 12.01
N ARG A 230 -14.88 -0.71 12.41
CA ARG A 230 -16.28 -0.39 12.81
C ARG A 230 -16.71 -0.76 14.23
N GLU A 231 -16.18 -1.83 14.82
CA GLU A 231 -16.69 -2.37 16.10
C GLU A 231 -15.78 -1.98 17.26
N ASP A 232 -16.31 -1.42 18.35
CA ASP A 232 -15.47 -1.09 19.51
C ASP A 232 -15.01 -2.36 20.25
N PRO A 233 -13.74 -2.39 20.73
CA PRO A 233 -13.20 -3.57 21.40
C PRO A 233 -13.86 -3.79 22.78
N ARG A 234 -13.98 -5.07 23.18
CA ARG A 234 -14.26 -5.46 24.57
C ARG A 234 -13.22 -4.83 25.51
N LYS A 235 -13.53 -4.60 26.79
CA LYS A 235 -12.48 -4.26 27.77
C LYS A 235 -11.69 -5.53 28.11
N PRO A 236 -10.36 -5.45 28.31
CA PRO A 236 -9.60 -6.56 28.88
C PRO A 236 -10.21 -7.15 30.16
N SER A 237 -10.71 -6.32 31.08
CA SER A 237 -11.36 -6.76 32.32
C SER A 237 -12.69 -7.51 32.13
N ASP A 238 -13.43 -7.25 31.04
CA ASP A 238 -14.65 -8.01 30.70
C ASP A 238 -14.32 -9.47 30.31
N VAL A 239 -13.06 -9.77 29.95
CA VAL A 239 -12.57 -11.11 29.55
C VAL A 239 -11.69 -11.74 30.63
N ASN A 240 -10.85 -10.95 31.30
CA ASN A 240 -9.98 -11.38 32.41
C ASN A 240 -10.10 -10.40 33.58
N SER A 241 -10.86 -10.79 34.61
CA SER A 241 -11.12 -9.99 35.81
C SER A 241 -9.89 -9.70 36.70
N THR A 242 -8.70 -10.26 36.39
CA THR A 242 -7.45 -9.85 37.03
C THR A 242 -6.88 -8.54 36.48
N VAL A 243 -7.39 -8.05 35.34
CA VAL A 243 -6.96 -6.78 34.75
C VAL A 243 -7.58 -5.59 35.49
N PRO A 244 -6.80 -4.63 36.00
CA PRO A 244 -7.34 -3.44 36.66
C PRO A 244 -7.88 -2.43 35.64
N ALA A 245 -8.93 -1.69 36.01
CA ALA A 245 -9.55 -0.65 35.17
C ALA A 245 -8.60 0.47 34.71
N SER A 246 -7.47 0.67 35.42
CA SER A 246 -6.39 1.58 35.01
C SER A 246 -5.62 1.08 33.78
N LEU A 247 -5.58 -0.24 33.54
CA LEU A 247 -4.97 -0.84 32.36
C LEU A 247 -5.97 -0.93 31.19
N ASP A 248 -7.26 -1.18 31.47
CA ASP A 248 -8.32 -1.06 30.45
C ASP A 248 -8.28 0.31 29.76
N ALA A 249 -8.19 1.39 30.55
CA ALA A 249 -8.10 2.76 30.03
C ALA A 249 -6.90 2.95 29.06
N VAL A 250 -5.74 2.35 29.35
CA VAL A 250 -4.56 2.41 28.49
C VAL A 250 -4.77 1.63 27.19
N VAL A 251 -5.32 0.41 27.27
CA VAL A 251 -5.59 -0.44 26.10
C VAL A 251 -6.63 0.22 25.18
N LEU A 252 -7.73 0.71 25.75
CA LEU A 252 -8.85 1.28 24.98
C LEU A 252 -8.51 2.66 24.39
N LYS A 253 -7.62 3.42 25.04
CA LYS A 253 -7.02 4.61 24.40
C LYS A 253 -6.12 4.23 23.22
N ALA A 254 -5.29 3.20 23.34
CA ALA A 254 -4.47 2.73 22.21
C ALA A 254 -5.35 2.22 21.04
N LEU A 255 -6.41 1.47 21.34
CA LEU A 255 -7.37 0.91 20.37
C LEU A 255 -8.44 1.91 19.88
N SER A 256 -8.33 3.20 20.20
CA SER A 256 -9.30 4.22 19.75
C SER A 256 -9.29 4.36 18.22
N LYS A 257 -10.46 4.28 17.59
CA LYS A 257 -10.59 4.19 16.11
C LYS A 257 -9.94 5.35 15.37
N ASN A 258 -10.20 6.60 15.80
CA ASN A 258 -9.56 7.79 15.25
C ASN A 258 -8.13 7.96 15.81
N PRO A 259 -7.07 8.04 14.96
CA PRO A 259 -5.69 8.26 15.40
C PRO A 259 -5.50 9.48 16.31
N ALA A 260 -6.29 10.55 16.16
CA ALA A 260 -6.22 11.76 16.99
C ALA A 260 -6.61 11.51 18.47
N ASN A 261 -7.39 10.45 18.75
CA ASN A 261 -7.82 10.09 20.11
C ASN A 261 -6.84 9.14 20.82
N ARG A 262 -5.90 8.52 20.08
CA ARG A 262 -4.88 7.61 20.61
C ARG A 262 -3.80 8.37 21.39
N TYR A 263 -2.84 7.64 21.93
CA TYR A 263 -1.53 8.21 22.25
C TYR A 263 -0.87 8.69 20.94
N GLN A 264 -0.32 9.91 20.93
CA GLN A 264 0.27 10.48 19.71
C GLN A 264 1.71 10.01 19.47
N SER A 265 2.30 9.28 20.41
CA SER A 265 3.57 8.56 20.25
C SER A 265 3.60 7.30 21.13
N ALA A 266 4.48 6.35 20.79
CA ALA A 266 4.75 5.21 21.67
C ALA A 266 5.36 5.62 23.02
N ALA A 267 6.05 6.77 23.09
CA ALA A 267 6.57 7.35 24.33
C ALA A 267 5.44 7.72 25.32
N GLU A 268 4.32 8.26 24.83
CA GLU A 268 3.16 8.57 25.67
C GLU A 268 2.48 7.30 26.21
N MET A 269 2.31 6.28 25.37
CA MET A 269 1.75 4.99 25.78
C MET A 269 2.63 4.35 26.86
N ARG A 270 3.96 4.33 26.64
CA ARG A 270 4.95 3.90 27.64
C ARG A 270 4.85 4.69 28.95
N ALA A 271 4.71 6.01 28.87
CA ALA A 271 4.63 6.87 30.05
C ALA A 271 3.37 6.63 30.90
N ASP A 272 2.28 6.14 30.31
CA ASP A 272 1.10 5.69 31.03
C ASP A 272 1.25 4.25 31.58
N LEU A 273 1.83 3.31 30.82
CA LEU A 273 2.14 1.96 31.31
C LEU A 273 3.05 2.00 32.56
N VAL A 274 4.14 2.77 32.49
CA VAL A 274 5.05 3.00 33.63
C VAL A 274 4.33 3.66 34.81
N ARG A 275 3.32 4.49 34.55
CA ARG A 275 2.54 5.15 35.62
C ARG A 275 1.63 4.15 36.35
N VAL A 276 0.95 3.27 35.61
CA VAL A 276 0.10 2.21 36.19
C VAL A 276 0.95 1.15 36.91
N LEU A 277 2.11 0.76 36.37
CA LEU A 277 3.10 -0.08 37.07
C LEU A 277 3.58 0.52 38.41
N SER A 278 3.55 1.85 38.52
CA SER A 278 3.89 2.64 39.72
C SER A 278 2.69 2.91 40.64
N GLY A 279 1.54 2.27 40.40
CA GLY A 279 0.33 2.44 41.21
C GLY A 279 -0.41 3.78 41.02
N GLN A 280 -0.01 4.60 40.05
CA GLN A 280 -0.63 5.89 39.75
C GLN A 280 -1.69 5.76 38.63
N ARG A 281 -2.71 6.64 38.63
CA ARG A 281 -3.75 6.67 37.57
C ARG A 281 -3.16 7.11 36.21
N PRO A 282 -3.58 6.52 35.07
CA PRO A 282 -3.10 6.90 33.74
C PRO A 282 -3.57 8.32 33.33
N LYS A 283 -3.06 8.84 32.21
CA LYS A 283 -3.61 10.04 31.53
C LYS A 283 -4.72 9.66 30.54
N ALA A 284 -4.84 8.38 30.18
CA ALA A 284 -6.02 7.86 29.49
C ALA A 284 -7.31 8.14 30.29
N PRO A 285 -8.43 8.48 29.62
CA PRO A 285 -9.72 8.60 30.28
C PRO A 285 -10.10 7.29 30.99
N MET A 286 -10.31 7.34 32.30
CA MET A 286 -10.84 6.20 33.06
C MET A 286 -12.29 5.94 32.65
N ILE A 287 -12.56 4.76 32.10
CA ILE A 287 -13.94 4.32 31.85
C ILE A 287 -14.51 3.83 33.17
N MET A 288 -15.41 4.63 33.77
CA MET A 288 -16.14 4.27 34.97
C MET A 288 -17.00 3.01 34.73
N SER A 289 -17.12 2.16 35.74
CA SER A 289 -18.10 1.08 35.76
C SER A 289 -19.53 1.63 35.93
N GLU A 290 -20.53 0.78 35.71
CA GLU A 290 -21.93 1.15 36.01
C GLU A 290 -22.16 1.25 37.53
N GLU A 291 -21.38 0.53 38.33
CA GLU A 291 -21.36 0.65 39.79
C GLU A 291 -20.79 2.01 40.23
N ASP A 292 -19.67 2.46 39.66
CA ASP A 292 -19.10 3.81 39.90
C ASP A 292 -20.09 4.92 39.53
N ARG A 293 -20.79 4.77 38.38
CA ARG A 293 -21.82 5.71 37.93
C ARG A 293 -23.00 5.75 38.91
N THR A 294 -23.47 4.58 39.35
CA THR A 294 -24.57 4.47 40.32
C THR A 294 -24.16 5.04 41.68
N ALA A 295 -22.93 4.81 42.12
CA ALA A 295 -22.38 5.35 43.36
C ALA A 295 -22.24 6.89 43.35
N MET A 296 -21.92 7.50 42.20
CA MET A 296 -21.91 8.96 42.05
C MET A 296 -23.32 9.58 41.87
N MET A 297 -24.33 8.78 41.54
CA MET A 297 -25.73 9.22 41.44
C MET A 297 -26.56 8.95 42.70
N ALA A 298 -26.00 8.23 43.69
CA ALA A 298 -26.61 8.07 45.00
C ALA A 298 -26.58 9.40 45.80
N PRO A 299 -27.69 9.86 46.38
CA PRO A 299 -27.67 11.00 47.29
C PRO A 299 -26.88 10.65 48.57
N PRO A 300 -26.30 11.64 49.27
CA PRO A 300 -25.57 11.39 50.51
C PRO A 300 -26.52 10.89 51.60
N ALA A 301 -26.52 9.57 51.82
CA ALA A 301 -27.26 8.94 52.90
C ALA A 301 -26.77 9.46 54.26
N ALA A 302 -27.70 9.72 55.17
CA ALA A 302 -27.40 10.32 56.46
C ALA A 302 -26.62 9.38 57.39
N THR A 303 -25.93 9.97 58.35
CA THR A 303 -25.11 9.29 59.36
C THR A 303 -25.90 8.26 60.17
N GLU A 304 -25.58 6.97 60.01
CA GLU A 304 -25.89 5.94 61.01
C GLU A 304 -24.70 5.71 61.95
N VAL A 305 -24.99 5.39 63.22
CA VAL A 305 -24.03 5.48 64.32
C VAL A 305 -23.51 4.10 64.72
N PHE A 306 -22.18 3.99 64.85
CA PHE A 306 -21.48 2.76 65.21
C PHE A 306 -21.65 2.41 66.70
N SER A 307 -21.86 1.13 67.05
CA SER A 307 -21.64 0.61 68.41
C SER A 307 -21.40 -0.92 68.44
N PRO A 308 -20.63 -1.47 69.42
CA PRO A 308 -19.84 -2.70 69.16
C PRO A 308 -19.89 -3.83 70.22
N GLY A 309 -19.61 -5.07 69.77
CA GLY A 309 -19.25 -6.24 70.60
C GLY A 309 -20.39 -7.24 70.89
N ARG A 310 -20.14 -8.47 71.37
CA ARG A 310 -18.87 -9.15 71.72
C ARG A 310 -19.08 -10.70 71.77
N HIS A 311 -18.00 -11.50 71.77
CA HIS A 311 -17.86 -12.98 71.90
C HIS A 311 -19.03 -13.81 72.55
N ARG A 312 -19.22 -15.13 72.34
CA ARG A 312 -18.25 -16.26 72.46
C ARG A 312 -18.91 -17.65 72.18
N SER A 313 -18.12 -18.70 71.95
CA SER A 313 -18.46 -20.16 72.04
C SER A 313 -18.38 -20.70 73.51
N PRO A 314 -18.55 -22.02 73.87
CA PRO A 314 -18.77 -23.26 73.08
C PRO A 314 -19.73 -24.36 73.68
N ASP A 315 -19.75 -25.54 73.03
CA ASP A 315 -19.83 -26.94 73.57
C ASP A 315 -21.10 -27.71 74.04
N ARG A 316 -21.28 -28.90 73.41
CA ARG A 316 -21.54 -30.30 73.90
C ARG A 316 -22.86 -30.85 74.50
N HIS A 317 -23.41 -31.80 73.74
CA HIS A 317 -23.85 -33.20 74.05
C HIS A 317 -24.82 -33.59 75.20
N THR A 318 -25.86 -34.36 74.82
CA THR A 318 -26.20 -35.79 75.16
C THR A 318 -27.21 -36.27 74.08
N GLY A 319 -27.37 -37.51 73.58
CA GLY A 319 -27.25 -38.90 74.06
C GLY A 319 -28.64 -39.60 73.90
N THR A 320 -28.88 -40.91 73.68
CA THR A 320 -28.05 -42.11 73.42
C THR A 320 -28.92 -43.36 73.05
N THR A 321 -28.65 -44.04 71.91
CA THR A 321 -28.89 -45.48 71.51
C THR A 321 -30.26 -46.22 71.48
N SER A 322 -30.34 -47.21 70.55
CA SER A 322 -31.01 -48.56 70.65
C SER A 322 -32.55 -48.71 70.48
N ALA A 323 -33.14 -49.83 70.00
CA ALA A 323 -32.65 -51.11 69.40
C ALA A 323 -33.75 -51.84 68.53
N VAL A 324 -33.58 -53.14 68.21
CA VAL A 324 -34.19 -53.90 67.06
C VAL A 324 -35.22 -55.00 67.46
N ALA A 325 -36.26 -55.22 66.63
CA ALA A 325 -37.01 -56.48 66.35
C ALA A 325 -37.86 -56.29 65.05
N ILE A 326 -38.25 -57.25 64.16
CA ILE A 326 -38.16 -58.73 63.98
C ILE A 326 -39.48 -59.54 64.15
N ASP A 327 -40.03 -59.93 62.97
CA ASP A 327 -40.82 -61.13 62.52
C ASP A 327 -42.17 -61.66 63.08
N ASP A 328 -42.87 -62.31 62.12
CA ASP A 328 -43.83 -63.44 62.09
C ASP A 328 -45.33 -63.39 62.53
N ASP A 329 -46.19 -63.45 61.48
CA ASP A 329 -47.20 -64.49 61.09
C ASP A 329 -48.49 -64.84 61.89
N ASP A 330 -49.47 -65.41 61.13
CA ASP A 330 -50.77 -66.08 61.43
C ASP A 330 -51.79 -65.31 62.31
N GLY A 331 -53.06 -65.13 61.94
CA GLY A 331 -53.79 -65.45 60.72
C GLY A 331 -55.26 -65.84 61.01
N ARG A 332 -56.01 -66.21 59.95
CA ARG A 332 -57.40 -66.76 59.98
C ARG A 332 -58.48 -65.69 60.35
N ARG A 333 -59.76 -65.77 59.93
CA ARG A 333 -60.51 -66.78 59.15
C ARG A 333 -61.81 -66.15 58.56
N ARG A 334 -62.10 -66.43 57.27
CA ARG A 334 -63.45 -66.63 56.63
C ARG A 334 -64.60 -65.59 56.86
N ARG A 335 -65.47 -65.25 55.89
CA ARG A 335 -65.75 -65.82 54.54
C ARG A 335 -66.58 -64.85 53.66
N SER A 336 -66.56 -65.09 52.34
CA SER A 336 -67.62 -64.89 51.32
C SER A 336 -68.92 -64.15 51.71
N TRP A 337 -69.49 -63.27 50.87
CA TRP A 337 -69.70 -63.53 49.43
C TRP A 337 -69.61 -62.33 48.47
N LEU A 338 -69.49 -61.09 48.95
CA LEU A 338 -69.85 -59.87 48.19
C LEU A 338 -68.88 -59.43 47.06
N ILE A 339 -67.64 -59.92 47.02
CA ILE A 339 -66.59 -59.34 46.14
C ILE A 339 -66.77 -59.72 44.65
N ALA A 340 -67.31 -60.90 44.35
CA ALA A 340 -67.33 -61.48 43.00
C ALA A 340 -68.10 -60.66 41.95
N LEU A 341 -69.13 -59.91 42.38
CA LEU A 341 -69.95 -59.08 41.49
C LEU A 341 -69.23 -57.78 41.06
N VAL A 342 -68.38 -57.22 41.93
CA VAL A 342 -67.63 -55.99 41.64
C VAL A 342 -66.45 -56.29 40.72
N THR A 343 -65.72 -57.38 40.95
CA THR A 343 -64.55 -57.75 40.15
C THR A 343 -64.86 -57.98 38.68
N LEU A 344 -66.02 -58.55 38.34
CA LEU A 344 -66.39 -58.81 36.94
C LEU A 344 -66.63 -57.50 36.16
N ALA A 345 -67.30 -56.52 36.79
CA ALA A 345 -67.52 -55.20 36.22
C ALA A 345 -66.20 -54.43 36.04
N CYS A 346 -65.32 -54.47 37.04
CA CYS A 346 -64.00 -53.82 36.94
C CYS A 346 -63.15 -54.40 35.81
N VAL A 347 -63.14 -55.73 35.60
CA VAL A 347 -62.39 -56.35 34.49
C VAL A 347 -62.99 -55.98 33.13
N GLY A 348 -64.33 -55.97 32.99
CA GLY A 348 -64.98 -55.52 31.76
C GLY A 348 -64.64 -54.08 31.41
N VAL A 349 -64.66 -53.17 32.40
CA VAL A 349 -64.24 -51.76 32.21
C VAL A 349 -62.75 -51.66 31.91
N PHE A 350 -61.87 -52.42 32.58
CA PHE A 350 -60.43 -52.39 32.29
C PHE A 350 -60.09 -52.87 30.88
N ILE A 351 -60.75 -53.93 30.39
CA ILE A 351 -60.54 -54.41 29.01
C ILE A 351 -61.09 -53.38 28.01
N LEU A 352 -62.27 -52.80 28.27
CA LEU A 352 -62.85 -51.76 27.42
C LEU A 352 -61.96 -50.50 27.36
N VAL A 353 -61.46 -50.04 28.51
CA VAL A 353 -60.56 -48.88 28.62
C VAL A 353 -59.19 -49.18 28.02
N ALA A 354 -58.64 -50.38 28.19
CA ALA A 354 -57.39 -50.77 27.54
C ALA A 354 -57.54 -50.81 26.01
N TRP A 355 -58.65 -51.36 25.50
CA TRP A 355 -58.93 -51.41 24.07
C TRP A 355 -59.15 -50.01 23.48
N LEU A 356 -59.94 -49.16 24.13
CA LEU A 356 -60.10 -47.74 23.76
C LEU A 356 -58.79 -46.95 23.87
N ALA A 357 -57.96 -47.21 24.87
CA ALA A 357 -56.64 -46.61 24.97
C ALA A 357 -55.75 -47.02 23.80
N THR A 358 -55.70 -48.31 23.42
CA THR A 358 -54.95 -48.75 22.22
C THR A 358 -55.52 -48.17 20.92
N ALA A 359 -56.84 -48.02 20.81
CA ALA A 359 -57.49 -47.44 19.64
C ALA A 359 -57.30 -45.91 19.53
N MET A 360 -57.15 -45.20 20.65
CA MET A 360 -56.86 -43.75 20.67
C MET A 360 -55.37 -43.40 20.69
N PHE A 361 -54.48 -44.30 21.13
CA PHE A 361 -53.02 -44.14 21.03
C PHE A 361 -52.41 -44.66 19.72
N ALA A 362 -53.23 -45.25 18.83
CA ALA A 362 -52.90 -45.38 17.41
C ALA A 362 -52.95 -44.00 16.73
N GLY A 363 -52.00 -43.12 17.10
CA GLY A 363 -51.80 -41.83 16.46
C GLY A 363 -51.54 -41.99 14.96
N PRO A 364 -51.89 -40.98 14.13
CA PRO A 364 -51.68 -41.06 12.69
C PRO A 364 -50.22 -41.34 12.37
N GLU A 365 -49.96 -42.22 11.39
CA GLU A 365 -48.61 -42.56 10.95
C GLU A 365 -47.80 -41.28 10.72
N GLN A 366 -46.70 -41.12 11.45
CA GLN A 366 -45.86 -39.94 11.26
C GLN A 366 -45.33 -39.96 9.82
N PRO A 367 -45.60 -38.90 9.01
CA PRO A 367 -45.32 -38.95 7.58
C PRO A 367 -43.82 -39.11 7.36
N GLN A 368 -43.45 -40.22 6.71
CA GLN A 368 -42.06 -40.65 6.56
C GLN A 368 -41.21 -39.56 5.90
N LYS A 369 -40.36 -38.90 6.70
CA LYS A 369 -39.46 -37.87 6.21
C LYS A 369 -38.37 -38.51 5.37
N THR A 370 -38.06 -37.88 4.23
CA THR A 370 -37.00 -38.28 3.32
C THR A 370 -35.99 -37.13 3.23
N PRO A 371 -34.67 -37.37 3.31
CA PRO A 371 -33.68 -36.33 3.07
C PRO A 371 -33.70 -35.87 1.61
N VAL A 372 -33.60 -34.57 1.37
CA VAL A 372 -33.38 -34.01 0.02
C VAL A 372 -32.04 -34.54 -0.53
N PRO A 373 -31.98 -35.06 -1.78
CA PRO A 373 -30.74 -35.60 -2.36
C PRO A 373 -29.69 -34.52 -2.64
N GLN A 374 -28.42 -34.91 -2.60
CA GLN A 374 -27.29 -34.08 -3.07
C GLN A 374 -27.28 -34.08 -4.60
N LEU A 375 -27.46 -32.90 -5.20
CA LEU A 375 -27.49 -32.72 -6.68
C LEU A 375 -26.59 -31.57 -7.16
N GLU A 376 -26.09 -30.72 -6.25
CA GLU A 376 -25.29 -29.54 -6.60
C GLU A 376 -23.96 -29.98 -7.23
N GLY A 377 -23.59 -29.34 -8.34
CA GLY A 377 -22.44 -29.72 -9.17
C GLY A 377 -22.70 -30.83 -10.20
N MET A 378 -23.87 -31.49 -10.19
CA MET A 378 -24.27 -32.39 -11.28
C MET A 378 -24.75 -31.61 -12.51
N THR A 379 -24.70 -32.22 -13.70
CA THR A 379 -25.41 -31.69 -14.87
C THR A 379 -26.91 -31.74 -14.62
N THR A 380 -27.66 -30.77 -15.14
CA THR A 380 -29.12 -30.73 -14.90
C THR A 380 -29.82 -31.97 -15.45
N SER A 381 -29.30 -32.57 -16.53
CA SER A 381 -29.81 -33.84 -17.08
C SER A 381 -29.67 -35.00 -16.09
N ALA A 382 -28.51 -35.15 -15.43
CA ALA A 382 -28.31 -36.19 -14.41
C ALA A 382 -29.21 -35.98 -13.19
N ALA A 383 -29.31 -34.73 -12.70
CA ALA A 383 -30.17 -34.37 -11.59
C ALA A 383 -31.67 -34.62 -11.89
N ARG A 384 -32.16 -34.29 -13.09
CA ARG A 384 -33.54 -34.59 -13.52
C ARG A 384 -33.82 -36.10 -13.51
N SER A 385 -32.91 -36.92 -14.02
CA SER A 385 -33.03 -38.38 -14.00
C SER A 385 -33.08 -38.94 -12.58
N GLN A 386 -32.12 -38.56 -11.72
CA GLN A 386 -32.04 -39.03 -10.33
C GLN A 386 -33.28 -38.63 -9.51
N LEU A 387 -33.81 -37.43 -9.71
CA LEU A 387 -35.04 -36.97 -9.06
C LEU A 387 -36.28 -37.73 -9.54
N THR A 388 -36.35 -38.04 -10.84
CA THR A 388 -37.47 -38.78 -11.46
C THR A 388 -37.49 -40.24 -10.98
N GLU A 389 -36.34 -40.91 -11.02
CA GLU A 389 -36.16 -42.28 -10.46
C GLU A 389 -36.48 -42.31 -8.97
N SER A 390 -36.01 -41.31 -8.22
CA SER A 390 -36.33 -41.13 -6.80
C SER A 390 -37.75 -40.62 -6.54
N GLN A 391 -38.61 -40.47 -7.55
CA GLN A 391 -40.01 -40.02 -7.46
C GLN A 391 -40.23 -38.70 -6.68
N TRP A 392 -39.35 -37.71 -6.86
CA TRP A 392 -39.56 -36.36 -6.33
C TRP A 392 -40.37 -35.50 -7.29
N LEU A 393 -41.19 -34.60 -6.74
CA LEU A 393 -41.73 -33.47 -7.50
C LEU A 393 -40.66 -32.38 -7.56
N PHE A 394 -40.37 -31.84 -8.73
CA PHE A 394 -39.41 -30.74 -8.89
C PHE A 394 -39.78 -29.79 -10.03
N ASP A 395 -39.34 -28.54 -9.89
CA ASP A 395 -39.28 -27.55 -10.99
C ASP A 395 -37.81 -27.21 -11.24
N VAL A 396 -37.47 -26.85 -12.48
CA VAL A 396 -36.14 -26.35 -12.85
C VAL A 396 -36.25 -24.87 -13.22
N THR A 397 -35.39 -24.05 -12.63
CA THR A 397 -35.35 -22.59 -12.85
C THR A 397 -33.93 -22.17 -13.19
N GLN A 398 -33.74 -21.40 -14.26
CA GLN A 398 -32.43 -20.88 -14.63
C GLN A 398 -31.99 -19.75 -13.67
N CYS A 399 -30.71 -19.67 -13.33
CA CYS A 399 -30.15 -18.69 -12.41
C CYS A 399 -28.71 -18.29 -12.76
N GLU A 400 -28.27 -17.11 -12.30
CA GLU A 400 -26.92 -16.58 -12.57
C GLU A 400 -25.82 -17.53 -12.05
N SER A 401 -24.78 -17.74 -12.84
CA SER A 401 -23.67 -18.65 -12.50
C SER A 401 -22.34 -18.20 -13.09
N THR A 402 -21.22 -18.83 -12.72
CA THR A 402 -20.01 -18.75 -13.54
C THR A 402 -20.25 -19.43 -14.90
N ALA A 403 -19.49 -19.05 -15.93
CA ALA A 403 -19.59 -19.66 -17.25
C ALA A 403 -19.33 -21.18 -17.24
N GLU A 404 -18.43 -21.63 -16.36
CA GLU A 404 -18.10 -23.04 -16.12
C GLU A 404 -19.28 -23.87 -15.58
N LYS A 405 -20.28 -23.23 -14.96
CA LYS A 405 -21.44 -23.87 -14.33
C LYS A 405 -22.70 -23.87 -15.20
N VAL A 406 -22.61 -23.40 -16.44
CA VAL A 406 -23.74 -23.43 -17.40
C VAL A 406 -24.23 -24.87 -17.60
N GLY A 407 -25.53 -25.11 -17.46
CA GLY A 407 -26.13 -26.45 -17.57
C GLY A 407 -25.81 -27.41 -16.40
N THR A 408 -25.32 -26.87 -15.28
CA THR A 408 -25.15 -27.62 -14.01
C THR A 408 -26.10 -27.11 -12.93
N VAL A 409 -26.37 -27.94 -11.92
CA VAL A 409 -27.17 -27.55 -10.76
C VAL A 409 -26.32 -26.72 -9.81
N VAL A 410 -26.64 -25.43 -9.71
CA VAL A 410 -25.95 -24.44 -8.87
C VAL A 410 -26.46 -24.46 -7.43
N LYS A 411 -27.74 -24.79 -7.23
CA LYS A 411 -28.43 -24.78 -5.93
C LYS A 411 -29.68 -25.65 -5.95
N VAL A 412 -30.05 -26.26 -4.83
CA VAL A 412 -31.38 -26.88 -4.61
C VAL A 412 -32.12 -26.21 -3.45
N THR A 413 -33.44 -26.09 -3.54
CA THR A 413 -34.30 -25.57 -2.47
C THR A 413 -35.49 -26.51 -2.20
N PRO A 414 -35.72 -27.00 -0.97
CA PRO A 414 -34.86 -26.90 0.22
C PRO A 414 -33.46 -27.50 -0.02
N PRO A 415 -32.43 -27.13 0.77
CA PRO A 415 -31.06 -27.60 0.54
C PRO A 415 -30.90 -29.11 0.80
N PRO A 416 -29.85 -29.74 0.24
CA PRO A 416 -29.58 -31.17 0.45
C PRO A 416 -29.53 -31.58 1.94
N GLY A 417 -29.89 -32.84 2.22
CA GLY A 417 -29.96 -33.39 3.57
C GLY A 417 -31.20 -32.97 4.38
N THR A 418 -31.93 -31.92 3.98
CA THR A 418 -33.14 -31.46 4.69
C THR A 418 -34.20 -32.57 4.74
N GLN A 419 -34.71 -32.87 5.94
CA GLN A 419 -35.70 -33.95 6.16
C GLN A 419 -37.13 -33.46 5.90
N VAL A 420 -37.70 -33.81 4.74
CA VAL A 420 -38.99 -33.28 4.25
C VAL A 420 -40.02 -34.39 3.99
N VAL A 421 -41.31 -34.04 4.00
CA VAL A 421 -42.41 -34.98 3.68
C VAL A 421 -42.60 -35.02 2.16
N LYS A 422 -41.94 -36.00 1.53
CA LYS A 422 -41.85 -36.20 0.07
C LYS A 422 -43.19 -36.08 -0.68
N LYS A 423 -44.29 -36.56 -0.10
CA LYS A 423 -45.62 -36.64 -0.75
C LYS A 423 -46.17 -35.28 -1.24
N ASN A 424 -45.82 -34.19 -0.57
CA ASN A 424 -46.30 -32.83 -0.89
C ASN A 424 -45.16 -31.83 -1.17
N GLN A 425 -43.89 -32.21 -1.00
CA GLN A 425 -42.75 -31.29 -1.21
C GLN A 425 -42.34 -31.25 -2.68
N ARG A 426 -42.30 -30.05 -3.26
CA ARG A 426 -41.61 -29.80 -4.53
C ARG A 426 -40.20 -29.26 -4.27
N LEU A 427 -39.22 -29.68 -5.05
CA LEU A 427 -37.86 -29.16 -5.03
C LEU A 427 -37.65 -28.17 -6.17
N THR A 428 -37.03 -27.02 -5.90
CA THR A 428 -36.60 -26.08 -6.95
C THR A 428 -35.12 -26.32 -7.25
N VAL A 429 -34.82 -26.69 -8.49
CA VAL A 429 -33.47 -26.96 -8.99
C VAL A 429 -32.98 -25.76 -9.79
N CYS A 430 -31.88 -25.15 -9.35
CA CYS A 430 -31.30 -23.95 -9.93
C CYS A 430 -30.29 -24.35 -11.03
N GLU A 431 -30.65 -24.16 -12.30
CA GLU A 431 -29.80 -24.47 -13.46
C GLU A 431 -28.94 -23.26 -13.83
N GLY A 432 -27.61 -23.44 -13.89
CA GLY A 432 -26.67 -22.37 -14.19
C GLY A 432 -26.88 -21.80 -15.59
N GLY A 433 -27.14 -20.50 -15.68
CA GLY A 433 -27.37 -19.75 -16.91
C GLY A 433 -26.17 -18.95 -17.43
N GLY A 434 -25.06 -18.92 -16.68
CA GLY A 434 -23.90 -18.07 -16.96
C GLY A 434 -24.00 -16.69 -16.29
N PRO A 435 -22.98 -15.83 -16.46
CA PRO A 435 -22.97 -14.50 -15.88
C PRO A 435 -23.86 -13.55 -16.69
N ALA A 436 -24.59 -12.67 -16.01
CA ALA A 436 -25.35 -11.62 -16.68
C ALA A 436 -24.41 -10.59 -17.31
N PHE A 437 -24.68 -10.20 -18.56
CA PHE A 437 -23.94 -9.17 -19.28
C PHE A 437 -24.62 -7.80 -19.14
N VAL A 438 -23.81 -6.74 -19.08
CA VAL A 438 -24.24 -5.35 -18.97
C VAL A 438 -23.43 -4.46 -19.93
N PRO A 439 -24.04 -3.44 -20.56
CA PRO A 439 -23.31 -2.52 -21.44
C PRO A 439 -22.28 -1.71 -20.65
N VAL A 440 -21.06 -1.55 -21.20
CA VAL A 440 -20.03 -0.69 -20.60
C VAL A 440 -20.41 0.78 -20.87
N PRO A 441 -20.48 1.64 -19.85
CA PRO A 441 -20.86 3.05 -20.02
C PRO A 441 -19.73 3.86 -20.68
N ASP A 442 -20.07 5.05 -21.16
CA ASP A 442 -19.08 6.04 -21.59
C ASP A 442 -18.37 6.65 -20.38
N LEU A 443 -17.04 6.50 -20.34
CA LEU A 443 -16.18 7.00 -19.26
C LEU A 443 -15.36 8.23 -19.69
N TYR A 444 -15.53 8.75 -20.91
CA TYR A 444 -14.69 9.82 -21.44
C TYR A 444 -14.86 11.13 -20.64
N GLY A 445 -13.75 11.73 -20.24
CA GLY A 445 -13.74 12.99 -19.48
C GLY A 445 -14.30 12.86 -18.06
N LYS A 446 -14.43 11.63 -17.53
CA LYS A 446 -14.82 11.35 -16.15
C LYS A 446 -13.62 11.21 -15.22
N ASP A 447 -13.81 11.56 -13.95
CA ASP A 447 -12.84 11.19 -12.91
C ASP A 447 -13.04 9.72 -12.45
N LYS A 448 -12.05 9.18 -11.73
CA LYS A 448 -12.08 7.77 -11.27
C LYS A 448 -13.20 7.49 -10.28
N SER A 449 -13.67 8.47 -9.52
CA SER A 449 -14.76 8.34 -8.55
C SER A 449 -16.12 8.28 -9.25
N GLU A 450 -16.34 9.16 -10.23
CA GLU A 450 -17.50 9.10 -11.13
C GLU A 450 -17.55 7.74 -11.86
N ALA A 451 -16.45 7.34 -12.52
CA ALA A 451 -16.38 6.10 -13.27
C ALA A 451 -16.53 4.85 -12.39
N SER A 452 -15.89 4.80 -11.22
CA SER A 452 -16.05 3.70 -10.26
C SER A 452 -17.49 3.56 -9.77
N THR A 453 -18.24 4.67 -9.69
CA THR A 453 -19.67 4.63 -9.34
C THR A 453 -20.50 4.06 -10.49
N MET A 454 -20.33 4.59 -11.71
CA MET A 454 -21.07 4.14 -12.90
C MET A 454 -20.86 2.66 -13.23
N LEU A 455 -19.63 2.16 -13.09
CA LEU A 455 -19.33 0.74 -13.28
C LEU A 455 -19.94 -0.13 -12.16
N ARG A 456 -19.84 0.31 -10.91
CA ARG A 456 -20.35 -0.44 -9.75
C ARG A 456 -21.87 -0.61 -9.77
N ASP A 457 -22.60 0.42 -10.18
CA ASP A 457 -24.08 0.38 -10.29
C ASP A 457 -24.55 -0.64 -11.35
N LEU A 458 -23.72 -0.91 -12.36
CA LEU A 458 -23.96 -1.95 -13.36
C LEU A 458 -23.49 -3.35 -12.92
N GLY A 459 -22.61 -3.42 -11.91
CA GLY A 459 -21.97 -4.65 -11.45
C GLY A 459 -20.63 -4.96 -12.14
N LEU A 460 -19.98 -3.95 -12.70
CA LEU A 460 -18.62 -3.99 -13.24
C LEU A 460 -17.60 -3.45 -12.21
N VAL A 461 -16.34 -3.78 -12.41
CA VAL A 461 -15.22 -3.34 -11.55
C VAL A 461 -14.35 -2.35 -12.33
N LEU A 462 -13.84 -1.30 -11.68
CA LEU A 462 -12.83 -0.41 -12.28
C LEU A 462 -11.43 -1.03 -12.08
N GLY A 463 -10.61 -1.05 -13.13
CA GLY A 463 -9.21 -1.47 -13.06
C GLY A 463 -8.38 -0.59 -12.13
N LEU A 464 -7.33 -1.18 -11.55
CA LEU A 464 -6.43 -0.51 -10.61
C LEU A 464 -5.09 -0.12 -11.24
N ASP A 465 -4.74 -0.72 -12.38
CA ASP A 465 -3.51 -0.44 -13.14
C ASP A 465 -3.77 0.64 -14.21
N ASP A 466 -4.07 1.86 -13.75
CA ASP A 466 -4.30 3.02 -14.63
C ASP A 466 -3.12 3.23 -15.59
N GLN A 467 -3.38 3.19 -16.89
CA GLN A 467 -2.39 3.61 -17.88
C GLN A 467 -2.37 5.14 -17.94
N GLU A 468 -1.22 5.78 -17.78
CA GLU A 468 -1.10 7.23 -17.97
C GLU A 468 -0.69 7.57 -19.40
N THR A 469 -1.39 8.51 -20.04
CA THR A 469 -1.04 9.03 -21.37
C THR A 469 -0.95 10.56 -21.36
N GLU A 470 0.03 11.15 -22.04
CA GLU A 470 0.22 12.60 -22.07
C GLU A 470 -0.89 13.30 -22.89
N VAL A 471 -1.56 14.29 -22.32
CA VAL A 471 -2.65 15.04 -22.96
C VAL A 471 -2.32 16.53 -23.13
N GLU A 472 -2.75 17.11 -24.26
CA GLU A 472 -2.57 18.53 -24.56
C GLU A 472 -3.61 19.43 -23.88
N ASP A 473 -4.85 18.93 -23.70
CA ASP A 473 -5.90 19.64 -22.98
C ASP A 473 -5.75 19.45 -21.46
N SER A 474 -5.50 20.55 -20.74
CA SER A 474 -5.40 20.55 -19.27
C SER A 474 -6.70 20.12 -18.58
N ASN A 475 -7.86 20.22 -19.24
CA ASN A 475 -9.14 19.77 -18.71
C ASN A 475 -9.28 18.23 -18.66
N LEU A 476 -8.38 17.49 -19.32
CA LEU A 476 -8.33 16.01 -19.32
C LEU A 476 -7.30 15.44 -18.34
N VAL A 477 -6.47 16.29 -17.71
CA VAL A 477 -5.48 15.85 -16.72
C VAL A 477 -6.20 15.30 -15.48
N GLY A 478 -5.84 14.07 -15.07
CA GLY A 478 -6.49 13.34 -13.98
C GLY A 478 -7.84 12.70 -14.35
N LYS A 479 -8.25 12.75 -15.62
CA LYS A 479 -9.52 12.18 -16.12
C LYS A 479 -9.29 11.04 -17.11
N ILE A 480 -10.28 10.18 -17.24
CA ILE A 480 -10.26 9.04 -18.16
C ILE A 480 -10.41 9.54 -19.60
N VAL A 481 -9.52 9.06 -20.47
CA VAL A 481 -9.48 9.38 -21.91
C VAL A 481 -9.67 8.16 -22.80
N ASP A 482 -9.36 6.96 -22.31
CA ASP A 482 -9.67 5.71 -23.02
C ASP A 482 -9.89 4.53 -22.04
N TRP A 483 -10.50 3.45 -22.49
CA TRP A 483 -10.80 2.25 -21.68
C TRP A 483 -11.10 1.02 -22.54
N ASP A 484 -10.98 -0.18 -21.96
CA ASP A 484 -11.31 -1.43 -22.65
C ASP A 484 -12.83 -1.72 -22.72
N SER A 485 -13.23 -2.63 -23.62
CA SER A 485 -14.63 -2.97 -23.93
C SER A 485 -15.55 -1.74 -24.21
N LYS A 486 -14.96 -0.68 -24.75
CA LYS A 486 -15.60 0.60 -25.07
C LYS A 486 -16.72 0.46 -26.12
N GLY A 487 -17.96 0.47 -25.64
CA GLY A 487 -19.17 0.29 -26.46
C GLY A 487 -19.70 -1.15 -26.52
N ASP A 488 -18.99 -2.11 -25.91
CA ASP A 488 -19.40 -3.51 -25.80
C ASP A 488 -20.25 -3.77 -24.54
N SER A 489 -20.72 -5.01 -24.39
CA SER A 489 -21.29 -5.51 -23.13
C SER A 489 -20.31 -6.46 -22.44
N ALA A 490 -19.99 -6.16 -21.19
CA ALA A 490 -19.12 -6.95 -20.34
C ALA A 490 -19.92 -7.82 -19.37
N ALA A 491 -19.34 -8.93 -18.89
CA ALA A 491 -19.97 -9.76 -17.87
C ALA A 491 -19.93 -9.05 -16.51
N ARG A 492 -20.94 -9.25 -15.66
CA ARG A 492 -20.88 -8.77 -14.27
C ARG A 492 -19.70 -9.40 -13.53
N GLY A 493 -18.94 -8.57 -12.83
CA GLY A 493 -17.64 -8.91 -12.24
C GLY A 493 -16.43 -8.70 -13.16
N THR A 494 -16.61 -8.38 -14.45
CA THR A 494 -15.49 -7.98 -15.32
C THR A 494 -14.89 -6.64 -14.86
N THR A 495 -13.56 -6.61 -14.85
CA THR A 495 -12.76 -5.38 -14.63
C THR A 495 -12.62 -4.63 -15.95
N ILE A 496 -12.96 -3.33 -15.93
CA ILE A 496 -12.77 -2.38 -17.02
C ILE A 496 -11.53 -1.53 -16.73
N ASN A 497 -10.47 -1.70 -17.52
CA ASN A 497 -9.21 -0.98 -17.35
C ASN A 497 -9.27 0.37 -18.07
N VAL A 498 -8.70 1.41 -17.46
CA VAL A 498 -8.82 2.79 -17.93
C VAL A 498 -7.46 3.45 -18.15
N THR A 499 -7.42 4.35 -19.13
CA THR A 499 -6.30 5.21 -19.46
C THR A 499 -6.63 6.64 -19.04
N VAL A 500 -5.73 7.27 -18.30
CA VAL A 500 -5.91 8.58 -17.66
C VAL A 500 -5.00 9.63 -18.27
N GLY A 501 -5.52 10.82 -18.51
CA GLY A 501 -4.76 11.96 -19.01
C GLY A 501 -3.74 12.47 -17.99
N LYS A 502 -2.50 12.63 -18.42
CA LYS A 502 -1.37 13.17 -17.66
C LYS A 502 -0.88 14.47 -18.28
N GLU A 503 -0.47 15.43 -17.45
CA GLU A 503 0.15 16.66 -17.94
C GLU A 503 1.47 16.36 -18.69
N ILE A 504 1.62 16.90 -19.90
CA ILE A 504 2.86 16.86 -20.68
C ILE A 504 4.01 17.47 -19.87
N ALA A 505 5.09 16.71 -19.68
CA ALA A 505 6.26 17.18 -18.94
C ALA A 505 6.99 18.34 -19.65
N LYS A 506 6.61 19.58 -19.32
CA LYS A 506 7.27 20.80 -19.79
C LYS A 506 8.52 21.13 -18.95
N SER A 507 9.42 21.89 -19.54
CA SER A 507 10.62 22.42 -18.90
C SER A 507 10.91 23.81 -19.47
N GLN A 508 11.46 24.71 -18.65
CA GLN A 508 11.89 26.02 -19.12
C GLN A 508 13.22 25.89 -19.88
N VAL A 509 13.30 26.49 -21.07
CA VAL A 509 14.55 26.53 -21.84
C VAL A 509 15.55 27.47 -21.15
N PRO A 510 16.74 26.99 -20.72
CA PRO A 510 17.79 27.84 -20.17
C PRO A 510 18.22 28.94 -21.16
N ASP A 511 18.70 30.08 -20.63
CA ASP A 511 19.46 31.03 -21.44
C ASP A 511 20.88 30.49 -21.64
N VAL A 512 21.28 30.32 -22.90
CA VAL A 512 22.59 29.82 -23.29
C VAL A 512 23.29 30.70 -24.34
N ARG A 513 22.75 31.90 -24.57
CA ARG A 513 23.38 32.92 -25.42
C ARG A 513 24.71 33.39 -24.80
N SER A 514 25.65 33.78 -25.65
CA SER A 514 27.02 34.17 -25.28
C SER A 514 27.88 33.08 -24.61
N LEU A 515 27.37 31.85 -24.46
CA LEU A 515 28.18 30.68 -24.09
C LEU A 515 28.84 30.06 -25.33
N SER A 516 29.84 29.19 -25.13
CA SER A 516 30.29 28.33 -26.22
C SER A 516 29.22 27.28 -26.56
N TYR A 517 29.18 26.83 -27.81
CA TYR A 517 28.23 25.81 -28.28
C TYR A 517 28.25 24.55 -27.40
N ASP A 518 29.42 24.11 -26.94
CA ASP A 518 29.57 22.89 -26.14
C ASP A 518 29.02 23.06 -24.70
N GLN A 519 29.20 24.24 -24.11
CA GLN A 519 28.58 24.61 -22.83
C GLN A 519 27.06 24.74 -22.97
N ALA A 520 26.62 25.46 -23.99
CA ALA A 520 25.21 25.65 -24.31
C ALA A 520 24.50 24.31 -24.54
N LYS A 521 25.11 23.43 -25.34
CA LYS A 521 24.63 22.08 -25.60
C LYS A 521 24.53 21.28 -24.30
N SER A 522 25.59 21.25 -23.49
CA SER A 522 25.59 20.50 -22.22
C SER A 522 24.49 20.99 -21.26
N ASN A 523 24.24 22.30 -21.20
CA ASN A 523 23.17 22.87 -20.37
C ASN A 523 21.77 22.51 -20.87
N LEU A 524 21.55 22.52 -22.19
CA LEU A 524 20.26 22.14 -22.80
C LEU A 524 19.98 20.63 -22.70
N GLU A 525 20.99 19.79 -22.93
CA GLU A 525 20.87 18.33 -22.77
C GLU A 525 20.62 17.96 -21.30
N ALA A 526 21.27 18.64 -20.34
CA ALA A 526 20.99 18.48 -18.91
C ALA A 526 19.58 18.94 -18.50
N ALA A 527 19.02 19.95 -19.17
CA ALA A 527 17.62 20.36 -19.02
C ALA A 527 16.61 19.40 -19.70
N GLY A 528 17.11 18.45 -20.51
CA GLY A 528 16.31 17.42 -21.17
C GLY A 528 15.85 17.78 -22.58
N PHE A 529 16.56 18.65 -23.29
CA PHE A 529 16.27 19.03 -24.68
C PHE A 529 17.25 18.42 -25.69
N LYS A 530 16.86 18.41 -26.96
CA LYS A 530 17.74 18.14 -28.11
C LYS A 530 18.30 19.46 -28.63
N VAL A 531 19.47 19.41 -29.26
CA VAL A 531 20.18 20.62 -29.71
C VAL A 531 20.56 20.51 -31.18
N LYS A 532 20.08 21.45 -31.99
CA LYS A 532 20.44 21.62 -33.40
C LYS A 532 21.40 22.81 -33.53
N ARG A 533 22.49 22.64 -34.29
CA ARG A 533 23.45 23.70 -34.62
C ARG A 533 23.14 24.28 -36.00
N GLU A 534 23.05 25.60 -36.07
CA GLU A 534 23.14 26.36 -37.32
C GLU A 534 24.28 27.38 -37.19
N GLU A 535 24.96 27.71 -38.29
CA GLU A 535 26.10 28.63 -38.26
C GLU A 535 25.78 29.92 -39.01
N ARG A 536 26.29 31.05 -38.50
CA ARG A 536 26.11 32.37 -39.11
C ARG A 536 27.40 33.18 -39.05
N ASP A 537 27.66 33.92 -40.13
CA ASP A 537 28.69 34.95 -40.20
C ASP A 537 28.44 36.02 -39.14
N SER A 538 29.44 36.23 -38.27
CA SER A 538 29.41 37.20 -37.17
C SER A 538 30.83 37.61 -36.80
N ASP A 539 30.95 38.76 -36.11
CA ASP A 539 32.20 39.29 -35.56
C ASP A 539 32.48 38.81 -34.11
N GLN A 540 31.55 38.07 -33.52
CA GLN A 540 31.75 37.38 -32.24
C GLN A 540 32.71 36.19 -32.40
N GLU A 541 33.40 35.80 -31.32
CA GLU A 541 34.31 34.66 -31.33
C GLU A 541 33.64 33.39 -31.89
N ALA A 542 34.39 32.64 -32.70
CA ALA A 542 33.88 31.41 -33.30
C ALA A 542 33.50 30.38 -32.22
N ASN A 543 32.45 29.60 -32.48
CA ASN A 543 31.82 28.66 -31.56
C ASN A 543 30.97 29.31 -30.44
N THR A 544 30.77 30.63 -30.41
CA THR A 544 29.86 31.33 -29.48
C THR A 544 28.40 31.32 -29.96
N VAL A 545 27.45 31.07 -29.06
CA VAL A 545 26.00 31.10 -29.35
C VAL A 545 25.49 32.54 -29.46
N LEU A 546 24.92 32.88 -30.61
CA LEU A 546 24.32 34.18 -30.93
C LEU A 546 22.83 34.22 -30.57
N GLU A 547 22.08 33.21 -31.01
CA GLU A 547 20.62 33.12 -30.86
C GLU A 547 20.21 31.70 -30.46
N GLN A 548 19.07 31.59 -29.79
CA GLN A 548 18.41 30.33 -29.48
C GLN A 548 16.91 30.41 -29.81
N SER A 549 16.32 29.32 -30.28
CA SER A 549 14.90 29.18 -30.54
C SER A 549 14.45 27.74 -30.25
N PRO A 550 13.43 27.47 -29.41
CA PRO A 550 12.63 28.38 -28.58
C PRO A 550 13.40 29.32 -27.63
N ALA A 551 12.73 30.35 -27.12
CA ALA A 551 13.37 31.45 -26.40
C ALA A 551 13.73 31.09 -24.94
N ALA A 552 14.70 31.80 -24.36
CA ALA A 552 15.08 31.62 -22.97
C ALA A 552 13.90 31.91 -22.01
N GLY A 553 13.64 31.00 -21.08
CA GLY A 553 12.51 31.05 -20.14
C GLY A 553 11.20 30.48 -20.69
N GLU A 554 11.12 30.10 -21.97
CA GLU A 554 9.93 29.50 -22.58
C GLU A 554 9.70 28.07 -22.07
N SER A 555 8.46 27.71 -21.76
CA SER A 555 8.11 26.39 -21.18
C SER A 555 7.66 25.38 -22.25
N VAL A 556 8.61 24.63 -22.81
CA VAL A 556 8.36 23.66 -23.90
C VAL A 556 8.49 22.21 -23.43
N ARG A 557 7.99 21.24 -24.21
CA ARG A 557 8.02 19.80 -23.87
C ARG A 557 9.47 19.28 -23.75
N LYS A 558 9.75 18.45 -22.74
CA LYS A 558 11.04 17.74 -22.67
C LYS A 558 11.24 16.84 -23.90
N GLY A 559 12.45 16.83 -24.43
CA GLY A 559 12.79 16.15 -25.69
C GLY A 559 12.50 16.96 -26.97
N SER A 560 11.93 18.18 -26.86
CA SER A 560 11.90 19.16 -27.96
C SER A 560 13.31 19.55 -28.40
N GLU A 561 13.43 19.99 -29.65
CA GLU A 561 14.66 20.49 -30.24
C GLU A 561 14.78 22.01 -30.09
N ILE A 562 15.92 22.47 -29.57
CA ILE A 562 16.32 23.88 -29.53
C ILE A 562 17.34 24.09 -30.65
N THR A 563 17.08 25.04 -31.54
CA THR A 563 18.06 25.49 -32.54
C THR A 563 18.94 26.57 -31.93
N LEU A 564 20.26 26.36 -31.97
CA LEU A 564 21.27 27.35 -31.60
C LEU A 564 21.96 27.87 -32.87
N VAL A 565 21.91 29.18 -33.06
CA VAL A 565 22.70 29.86 -34.08
C VAL A 565 24.06 30.22 -33.48
N VAL A 566 25.13 29.74 -34.09
CA VAL A 566 26.50 29.83 -33.58
C VAL A 566 27.35 30.69 -34.52
N SER A 567 28.20 31.55 -33.95
CA SER A 567 29.20 32.30 -34.72
C SER A 567 30.22 31.34 -35.33
N ASN A 568 30.46 31.47 -36.63
CA ASN A 568 31.61 30.87 -37.31
C ASN A 568 32.85 31.80 -37.30
N GLY A 569 32.74 32.99 -36.70
CA GLY A 569 33.77 34.03 -36.71
C GLY A 569 34.20 34.48 -38.10
N ALA A 570 33.29 34.46 -39.10
CA ALA A 570 33.60 34.77 -40.50
C ALA A 570 33.44 36.24 -40.89
N GLN A 571 33.14 37.14 -39.95
CA GLN A 571 33.06 38.58 -40.20
C GLN A 571 34.32 39.31 -39.71
N LEU A 572 34.85 40.18 -40.56
CA LEU A 572 36.06 40.98 -40.34
C LEU A 572 35.70 42.47 -40.37
N THR A 573 36.61 43.36 -39.95
CA THR A 573 36.39 44.82 -39.98
C THR A 573 37.33 45.47 -40.99
N MET A 574 36.79 46.23 -41.94
CA MET A 574 37.51 46.80 -43.09
C MET A 574 38.62 47.77 -42.62
N PRO A 575 39.89 47.54 -43.00
CA PRO A 575 41.00 48.40 -42.59
C PRO A 575 41.10 49.63 -43.49
N SER A 576 41.90 50.62 -43.08
CA SER A 576 42.25 51.73 -43.98
C SER A 576 43.09 51.22 -45.15
N LEU A 577 42.51 51.29 -46.36
CA LEU A 577 43.18 50.93 -47.62
C LEU A 577 43.65 52.17 -48.41
N THR A 578 43.16 53.35 -48.08
CA THR A 578 43.44 54.60 -48.79
C THR A 578 44.93 54.92 -48.86
N GLY A 579 45.41 55.31 -50.04
CA GLY A 579 46.81 55.66 -50.29
C GLY A 579 47.76 54.47 -50.49
N LYS A 580 47.29 53.23 -50.35
CA LYS A 580 48.04 52.01 -50.70
C LYS A 580 47.99 51.74 -52.20
N SER A 581 48.94 50.96 -52.72
CA SER A 581 48.76 50.28 -54.02
C SER A 581 47.73 49.15 -53.92
N LYS A 582 47.25 48.66 -55.07
CA LYS A 582 46.39 47.46 -55.17
C LYS A 582 46.97 46.25 -54.41
N ASP A 583 48.23 45.90 -54.67
CA ASP A 583 48.89 44.74 -54.09
C ASP A 583 49.07 44.88 -52.56
N GLU A 584 49.35 46.10 -52.09
CA GLU A 584 49.42 46.41 -50.66
C GLU A 584 48.05 46.32 -49.98
N ALA A 585 46.98 46.74 -50.66
CA ALA A 585 45.61 46.64 -50.18
C ALA A 585 45.13 45.19 -50.12
N GLU A 586 45.37 44.39 -51.17
CA GLU A 586 45.08 42.96 -51.18
C GLU A 586 45.84 42.22 -50.09
N LYS A 587 47.14 42.55 -49.90
CA LYS A 587 47.98 41.98 -48.84
C LYS A 587 47.47 42.35 -47.45
N ALA A 588 47.01 43.58 -47.23
CA ALA A 588 46.42 44.00 -45.97
C ALA A 588 45.13 43.21 -45.65
N LEU A 589 44.25 43.02 -46.63
CA LEU A 589 43.04 42.19 -46.48
C LEU A 589 43.37 40.72 -46.21
N LYS A 590 44.33 40.13 -46.93
CA LYS A 590 44.76 38.74 -46.69
C LYS A 590 45.43 38.53 -45.33
N GLN A 591 46.15 39.52 -44.79
CA GLN A 591 46.76 39.46 -43.46
C GLN A 591 45.73 39.37 -42.32
N MET A 592 44.52 39.89 -42.50
CA MET A 592 43.39 39.75 -41.57
C MET A 592 42.48 38.55 -41.88
N GLY A 593 42.89 37.65 -42.77
CA GLY A 593 42.19 36.39 -43.06
C GLY A 593 41.02 36.50 -44.05
N TRP A 594 40.95 37.57 -44.83
CA TRP A 594 40.00 37.70 -45.95
C TRP A 594 40.51 36.94 -47.19
N ASN A 595 39.61 36.19 -47.83
CA ASN A 595 39.85 35.34 -49.00
C ASN A 595 38.81 35.59 -50.11
N GLY A 596 38.17 36.78 -50.12
CA GLY A 596 37.24 37.19 -51.18
C GLY A 596 37.95 37.58 -52.48
N SER A 597 37.20 38.25 -53.36
CA SER A 597 37.68 38.77 -54.64
C SER A 597 37.77 40.30 -54.64
N ILE A 598 38.74 40.85 -55.36
CA ILE A 598 38.84 42.30 -55.60
C ILE A 598 38.16 42.63 -56.92
N GLN A 599 37.42 43.73 -56.94
CA GLN A 599 37.02 44.43 -58.16
C GLN A 599 37.70 45.80 -58.19
N GLU A 600 38.09 46.25 -59.37
CA GLU A 600 38.74 47.54 -59.58
C GLU A 600 37.79 48.49 -60.32
N GLN A 601 37.74 49.73 -59.84
CA GLN A 601 37.04 50.82 -60.51
C GLN A 601 38.03 51.98 -60.67
N GLU A 602 38.50 52.23 -61.90
CA GLU A 602 39.26 53.44 -62.21
C GLU A 602 38.40 54.68 -61.90
N THR A 603 39.00 55.71 -61.32
CA THR A 603 38.36 57.00 -61.02
C THR A 603 39.34 58.12 -61.31
N GLU A 604 38.95 59.06 -62.16
CA GLU A 604 39.77 60.20 -62.57
C GLU A 604 40.14 61.08 -61.35
N THR A 605 41.40 61.53 -61.28
CA THR A 605 41.87 62.47 -60.26
C THR A 605 42.87 63.48 -60.83
N ASP A 606 42.79 64.70 -60.31
CA ASP A 606 43.67 65.84 -60.56
C ASP A 606 44.98 65.78 -59.73
N ASP A 607 45.05 64.88 -58.76
CA ASP A 607 46.18 64.74 -57.83
C ASP A 607 47.11 63.60 -58.24
N LEU A 608 48.22 63.95 -58.88
CA LEU A 608 49.30 63.04 -59.29
C LEU A 608 49.84 62.18 -58.12
N SER A 609 49.68 62.58 -56.86
CA SER A 609 50.09 61.76 -55.71
C SER A 609 49.16 60.57 -55.44
N LYS A 610 47.98 60.52 -56.06
CA LYS A 610 46.95 59.47 -55.96
C LYS A 610 46.92 58.49 -57.15
N ASP A 611 47.76 58.71 -58.17
CA ASP A 611 47.88 57.83 -59.34
C ASP A 611 48.28 56.39 -58.92
N ASP A 612 47.68 55.38 -59.55
CA ASP A 612 47.80 53.93 -59.24
C ASP A 612 47.53 53.54 -57.76
N LYS A 613 46.83 54.39 -56.98
CA LYS A 613 46.52 54.15 -55.56
C LYS A 613 45.03 54.04 -55.28
N VAL A 614 44.71 53.31 -54.21
CA VAL A 614 43.36 53.26 -53.65
C VAL A 614 42.96 54.64 -53.11
N ILE A 615 41.96 55.28 -53.72
CA ILE A 615 41.37 56.54 -53.24
C ILE A 615 40.09 56.33 -52.44
N GLY A 616 39.46 55.16 -52.60
CA GLY A 616 38.24 54.77 -51.90
C GLY A 616 38.02 53.25 -51.96
N SER A 617 37.14 52.73 -51.13
CA SER A 617 36.79 51.29 -51.14
C SER A 617 35.33 51.06 -50.72
N SER A 618 34.75 49.97 -51.21
CA SER A 618 33.41 49.51 -50.89
C SER A 618 33.45 47.99 -50.59
N PRO A 619 33.08 47.53 -49.38
CA PRO A 619 32.71 48.31 -48.19
C PRO A 619 33.78 49.31 -47.74
N ALA A 620 33.36 50.37 -47.04
CA ALA A 620 34.25 51.44 -46.59
C ALA A 620 35.00 51.08 -45.30
N GLU A 621 36.05 51.84 -44.95
CA GLU A 621 36.81 51.67 -43.71
C GLU A 621 35.90 51.59 -42.47
N GLY A 622 36.20 50.66 -41.56
CA GLY A 622 35.40 50.40 -40.36
C GLY A 622 34.11 49.59 -40.58
N GLN A 623 33.66 49.38 -41.83
CA GLN A 623 32.51 48.53 -42.11
C GLN A 623 32.85 47.04 -41.91
N LYS A 624 31.83 46.23 -41.61
CA LYS A 624 31.98 44.78 -41.42
C LYS A 624 31.94 44.07 -42.77
N ILE A 625 32.91 43.19 -43.03
CA ILE A 625 33.04 42.44 -44.29
C ILE A 625 33.04 40.92 -44.02
N GLY A 626 32.38 40.13 -44.85
CA GLY A 626 32.47 38.67 -44.80
C GLY A 626 33.83 38.18 -45.32
N LYS A 627 34.38 37.08 -44.77
CA LYS A 627 35.68 36.50 -45.18
C LYS A 627 35.80 36.26 -46.69
N ASN A 628 34.70 35.98 -47.39
CA ASN A 628 34.67 35.68 -48.82
C ASN A 628 33.98 36.80 -49.65
N GLN A 629 33.67 37.95 -49.05
CA GLN A 629 32.93 39.03 -49.70
C GLN A 629 33.79 39.77 -50.74
N THR A 630 33.22 40.09 -51.90
CA THR A 630 33.85 40.95 -52.90
C THR A 630 34.11 42.36 -52.35
N VAL A 631 35.31 42.89 -52.54
CA VAL A 631 35.69 44.26 -52.19
C VAL A 631 35.99 45.04 -53.47
N THR A 632 35.31 46.17 -53.67
CA THR A 632 35.61 47.09 -54.77
C THR A 632 36.63 48.13 -54.29
N LEU A 633 37.75 48.26 -54.99
CA LEU A 633 38.74 49.32 -54.80
C LEU A 633 38.57 50.38 -55.89
N GLN A 634 38.43 51.65 -55.48
CA GLN A 634 38.48 52.79 -56.38
C GLN A 634 39.95 53.19 -56.54
N ILE A 635 40.48 53.03 -57.74
CA ILE A 635 41.89 53.34 -58.06
C ILE A 635 41.94 54.70 -58.72
N GLY A 636 42.75 55.61 -58.17
CA GLY A 636 43.01 56.92 -58.73
C GLY A 636 43.78 56.81 -60.03
N LYS A 637 43.25 57.42 -61.09
CA LYS A 637 43.88 57.52 -62.40
C LYS A 637 44.10 58.99 -62.72
N TYR A 638 45.36 59.39 -62.84
CA TYR A 638 45.70 60.79 -63.06
C TYR A 638 45.31 61.24 -64.48
N ASP A 639 44.46 62.28 -64.57
CA ASP A 639 44.29 63.02 -65.83
C ASP A 639 44.77 64.46 -65.67
N SER A 640 45.72 64.84 -66.53
CA SER A 640 46.27 66.19 -66.65
C SER A 640 45.30 67.21 -67.25
N ASN A 641 44.14 66.78 -67.77
CA ASN A 641 43.26 67.60 -68.60
C ASN A 641 41.77 67.37 -68.23
N PRO A 642 41.33 67.79 -67.02
CA PRO A 642 40.09 67.35 -66.39
C PRO A 642 38.83 67.66 -67.22
N SER A 643 38.07 66.62 -67.54
CA SER A 643 36.77 66.74 -68.19
C SER A 643 35.77 67.49 -67.30
N THR A 644 35.27 68.63 -67.78
CA THR A 644 34.33 69.48 -67.02
C THR A 644 32.96 68.82 -66.86
N SER A 645 32.79 68.02 -65.82
CA SER A 645 31.48 67.56 -65.37
C SER A 645 30.71 68.73 -64.74
N ASN A 646 29.44 68.89 -65.12
CA ASN A 646 28.62 69.99 -64.62
C ASN A 646 28.30 69.80 -63.12
N PRO A 647 28.30 70.88 -62.31
CA PRO A 647 27.86 70.78 -60.93
C PRO A 647 26.36 70.49 -60.87
N PRO A 648 25.90 69.55 -60.00
CA PRO A 648 24.48 69.43 -59.68
C PRO A 648 24.00 70.70 -58.95
N THR A 649 22.78 71.13 -59.27
CA THR A 649 22.22 72.42 -58.82
C THR A 649 22.08 72.52 -57.31
N SER A 650 22.53 73.64 -56.73
CA SER A 650 22.32 73.95 -55.31
C SER A 650 20.97 74.65 -55.08
N ASP A 651 19.87 73.89 -55.06
CA ASP A 651 18.62 74.35 -54.46
C ASP A 651 18.61 73.98 -52.97
N GLY A 652 18.86 74.98 -52.12
CA GLY A 652 18.86 74.82 -50.66
C GLY A 652 17.49 75.14 -50.05
N LEU A 653 16.99 74.28 -49.17
CA LEU A 653 15.88 74.61 -48.27
C LEU A 653 16.04 73.95 -46.90
N PHE A 654 15.45 74.58 -45.89
CA PHE A 654 15.71 74.33 -44.48
C PHE A 654 15.08 73.03 -43.94
N PRO A 655 15.65 72.45 -42.86
CA PRO A 655 15.00 71.37 -42.12
C PRO A 655 13.82 71.88 -41.27
N PRO A 656 12.76 71.08 -41.07
CA PRO A 656 11.83 71.22 -39.96
C PRO A 656 12.14 70.23 -38.82
N PHE A 657 11.63 70.56 -37.63
CA PHE A 657 11.67 69.70 -36.44
C PHE A 657 10.71 68.51 -36.58
N GLY A 658 10.99 67.42 -35.86
CA GLY A 658 10.18 66.20 -35.76
C GLY A 658 10.79 65.21 -34.78
#